data_AF-A0A3B0CJI6-F1
#
_entry.id   AF-A0A3B0CJI6-F1
#
_cell.length_a   1.000
_cell.length_b   1.000
_cell.length_c   1.000
_cell.angle_alpha   90.00
_cell.angle_beta   90.00
_cell.angle_gamma   90.00
#
_symmetry.space_group_name_H-M   'P 1'
#
loop_
_entity.id
_entity.type
_entity.pdbx_description
1 polymer ?
#
loop_
_entity_poly.entity_id
_entity_poly.type
_entity_poly.pdbx_seq_one_letter_code
_entity_poly.pdbx_strand_id
1 'polypeptide(L)'
;MSESSKPIPTRRPNTSKLLRFCSRLSLCGLLAATVALAPVVHAAEEHPWNMHLRAEAYVNAGQTELAVPIWDSLMNRFAAQQDWNSAALYAGKINEYYDAAHDYENAIVYYELENDYWLKDGKDWGANDIVRANQLRTTVELFASADAEPSAVAAYLPKSGKLAKFEPEYGMYFGIYSEQDGVMGNEFHKSASLYGRNHSMYLAYSTYGEEFPWRYAEHAKEAGGALQIAWQPLAGIDIVQDNDYLRQWARKAKSYGLPIFLRFAGEMNGDWTPWSVEPARYIEKFRLVANVMHSEAPNVALVWSPGDVPRYTMDSYYPGDEYVDWVGVSLYTEPYSHGNPDESMLASTQIEKLEELYTLYADRKPVMLSETAVSHYTNRDNKAHHEYAMLNLDRLYRIMPLKYPRLKAMTYFNVDLKFKESSNNYLLQDDPELFEMYKQMIAAPYMVPEVKTGAKPAVQTVYRNASAPFAKTTTLLPFVRIPDVFIGKIDYVLNGRTIASQTKPPFGLSLQAGDVPEGSALELRIYDLSGQVAAAKTFPLASLISIEMNGAGLSFEQPPVIYNGSTLAPLRAIFEQMGAKVDWDAETKTAVGQKGGTTVKLTIGDDTAYVNGKPVKLEVPAQLVNGYTMAPARFVGEAFGGAVGWDGETRTVRISTRR
;
A
#
# COMPACT_ATOMS: atom_id res chain seq x y z
N MET A 1 23.66 19.41 51.48
CA MET A 1 24.35 18.18 51.06
C MET A 1 23.48 17.57 49.97
N SER A 2 23.45 18.17 48.76
CA SER A 2 24.29 17.81 47.58
C SER A 2 24.23 16.30 47.34
N GLU A 3 23.59 15.77 46.29
CA GLU A 3 23.79 16.01 44.86
C GLU A 3 22.48 15.71 44.10
N SER A 4 21.87 16.68 43.41
CA SER A 4 21.92 16.91 41.95
C SER A 4 21.58 15.70 41.05
N SER A 5 20.30 15.54 40.73
CA SER A 5 19.83 14.76 39.58
C SER A 5 19.40 15.71 38.44
N LYS A 6 20.07 15.57 37.29
CA LYS A 6 19.80 16.25 36.01
C LYS A 6 20.38 15.36 34.87
N PRO A 7 19.94 15.52 33.61
CA PRO A 7 18.89 14.72 32.98
C PRO A 7 19.41 13.77 31.89
N ILE A 8 18.63 12.75 31.53
CA ILE A 8 18.88 11.88 30.38
C ILE A 8 18.40 12.61 29.10
N PRO A 9 19.27 12.83 28.09
CA PRO A 9 18.83 13.31 26.78
C PRO A 9 18.50 12.13 25.86
N THR A 10 17.51 12.41 25.01
CA THR A 10 16.96 11.61 23.92
C THR A 10 18.00 11.18 22.88
N ARG A 11 17.93 9.94 22.41
CA ARG A 11 18.53 9.50 21.14
C ARG A 11 17.50 8.76 20.29
N ARG A 12 17.34 9.26 19.06
CA ARG A 12 16.59 8.67 17.94
C ARG A 12 17.16 7.29 17.56
N PRO A 13 16.35 6.37 17.02
CA PRO A 13 16.87 5.13 16.45
C PRO A 13 17.49 5.42 15.07
N ASN A 14 18.73 4.99 14.88
CA ASN A 14 19.35 4.86 13.56
C ASN A 14 19.50 3.36 13.26
N THR A 15 19.19 3.03 12.03
CA THR A 15 19.13 1.71 11.39
C THR A 15 20.49 1.02 11.34
N SER A 16 20.55 -0.25 11.78
CA SER A 16 21.41 -1.31 11.23
C SER A 16 21.22 -2.60 12.04
N LYS A 17 20.38 -3.53 11.55
CA LYS A 17 20.36 -4.93 12.02
C LYS A 17 20.83 -5.82 10.88
N LEU A 18 22.13 -6.00 10.77
CA LEU A 18 22.81 -7.14 10.16
C LEU A 18 24.12 -7.30 10.94
N LEU A 19 24.52 -8.53 11.21
CA LEU A 19 25.58 -8.99 12.13
C LEU A 19 25.16 -9.17 13.60
N ARG A 20 24.45 -10.27 13.88
CA ARG A 20 24.61 -11.03 15.12
C ARG A 20 24.39 -12.52 14.86
N PHE A 21 25.43 -13.25 14.50
CA PHE A 21 25.60 -14.66 14.86
C PHE A 21 27.07 -15.06 14.76
N CYS A 22 27.89 -14.60 15.70
CA CYS A 22 29.17 -15.20 16.02
C CYS A 22 29.62 -14.67 17.39
N SER A 23 29.35 -15.41 18.45
CA SER A 23 30.19 -15.44 19.67
C SER A 23 29.49 -16.19 20.81
N ARG A 24 29.83 -17.47 20.99
CA ARG A 24 29.86 -18.11 22.30
C ARG A 24 31.04 -19.07 22.33
N LEU A 25 32.12 -18.66 22.99
CA LEU A 25 32.86 -19.48 23.98
C LEU A 25 34.12 -18.74 24.45
N SER A 26 34.11 -18.41 25.74
CA SER A 26 35.27 -18.13 26.62
C SER A 26 34.89 -18.87 27.92
N LEU A 27 35.74 -19.42 28.77
CA LEU A 27 37.18 -19.42 29.00
C LEU A 27 37.39 -20.53 30.06
N CYS A 28 38.52 -21.26 30.11
CA CYS A 28 39.06 -21.78 31.37
C CYS A 28 40.47 -22.39 31.22
N GLY A 29 41.42 -21.88 32.01
CA GLY A 29 42.46 -22.67 32.68
C GLY A 29 43.81 -22.87 31.99
N LEU A 30 44.81 -22.08 32.41
CA LEU A 30 46.24 -22.32 32.19
C LEU A 30 46.76 -23.43 33.14
N LEU A 31 47.47 -24.43 32.60
CA LEU A 31 48.60 -25.10 33.28
C LEU A 31 49.54 -25.71 32.23
N ALA A 32 50.82 -25.36 32.35
CA ALA A 32 51.86 -25.69 31.41
C ALA A 32 52.29 -27.16 31.49
N ALA A 33 52.36 -27.81 30.32
CA ALA A 33 53.24 -28.94 30.06
C ALA A 33 53.61 -28.90 28.58
N THR A 34 54.89 -28.67 28.28
CA THR A 34 55.46 -28.76 26.95
C THR A 34 55.39 -30.19 26.45
N VAL A 35 54.33 -30.51 25.71
CA VAL A 35 54.30 -31.65 24.79
C VAL A 35 54.64 -31.08 23.42
N ALA A 36 55.67 -31.64 22.78
CA ALA A 36 56.02 -31.31 21.41
C ALA A 36 54.80 -31.56 20.52
N LEU A 37 54.12 -30.48 20.11
CA LEU A 37 53.12 -30.55 19.05
C LEU A 37 53.90 -30.84 17.76
N ALA A 38 53.67 -32.03 17.21
CA ALA A 38 53.92 -32.27 15.79
C ALA A 38 53.31 -31.11 14.98
N PRO A 39 53.90 -30.72 13.84
CA PRO A 39 53.33 -29.66 13.02
C PRO A 39 51.86 -30.00 12.78
N VAL A 40 50.97 -29.06 13.11
CA VAL A 40 49.57 -29.13 12.68
C VAL A 40 49.62 -29.15 11.16
N VAL A 41 49.56 -30.35 10.59
CA VAL A 41 49.30 -30.54 9.17
C VAL A 41 47.93 -29.94 8.97
N HIS A 42 47.88 -28.70 8.48
CA HIS A 42 46.68 -28.19 7.87
C HIS A 42 46.44 -29.16 6.70
N ALA A 43 45.41 -29.98 6.80
CA ALA A 43 44.96 -30.75 5.65
C ALA A 43 44.83 -29.74 4.50
N ALA A 44 45.55 -29.97 3.40
CA ALA A 44 45.49 -29.06 2.26
C ALA A 44 44.02 -28.89 1.89
N GLU A 45 43.54 -27.65 1.85
CA GLU A 45 42.16 -27.38 1.45
C GLU A 45 41.89 -28.07 0.11
N GLU A 46 40.78 -28.82 0.05
CA GLU A 46 40.40 -29.51 -1.17
C GLU A 46 40.32 -28.53 -2.35
N HIS A 47 40.85 -28.94 -3.49
CA HIS A 47 40.85 -28.10 -4.69
C HIS A 47 39.39 -27.88 -5.16
N PRO A 48 38.96 -26.65 -5.49
CA PRO A 48 37.57 -26.35 -5.88
C PRO A 48 37.02 -27.24 -7.00
N TRP A 49 37.87 -27.59 -7.96
CA TRP A 49 37.48 -28.49 -9.06
C TRP A 49 37.12 -29.91 -8.58
N ASN A 50 37.81 -30.43 -7.57
CA ASN A 50 37.49 -31.76 -7.02
C ASN A 50 36.16 -31.73 -6.27
N MET A 51 35.91 -30.65 -5.52
CA MET A 51 34.62 -30.41 -4.88
C MET A 51 33.49 -30.34 -5.93
N HIS A 52 33.68 -29.57 -7.01
CA HIS A 52 32.72 -29.47 -8.11
C HIS A 52 32.43 -30.85 -8.72
N LEU A 53 33.45 -31.62 -9.10
CA LEU A 53 33.28 -32.96 -9.67
C LEU A 53 32.54 -33.92 -8.72
N ARG A 54 32.79 -33.81 -7.40
CA ARG A 54 32.06 -34.59 -6.40
C ARG A 54 30.59 -34.18 -6.33
N ALA A 55 30.30 -32.89 -6.38
CA ALA A 55 28.93 -32.38 -6.41
C ALA A 55 28.19 -32.87 -7.67
N GLU A 56 28.82 -32.80 -8.84
CA GLU A 56 28.26 -33.31 -10.10
C GLU A 56 28.05 -34.84 -10.06
N ALA A 57 28.93 -35.59 -9.40
CA ALA A 57 28.74 -37.03 -9.21
C ALA A 57 27.48 -37.33 -8.37
N TYR A 58 27.22 -36.54 -7.32
CA TYR A 58 25.99 -36.66 -6.54
C TYR A 58 24.74 -36.32 -7.35
N VAL A 59 24.75 -35.23 -8.14
CA VAL A 59 23.64 -34.89 -9.04
C VAL A 59 23.35 -36.01 -10.03
N ASN A 60 24.38 -36.54 -10.68
CA ASN A 60 24.23 -37.63 -11.65
C ASN A 60 23.74 -38.94 -11.02
N ALA A 61 23.98 -39.13 -9.73
CA ALA A 61 23.45 -40.26 -8.95
C ALA A 61 22.01 -40.03 -8.43
N GLY A 62 21.41 -38.87 -8.70
CA GLY A 62 20.10 -38.49 -8.17
C GLY A 62 20.11 -38.13 -6.68
N GLN A 63 21.28 -37.79 -6.13
CA GLN A 63 21.50 -37.43 -4.72
C GLN A 63 21.84 -35.95 -4.57
N THR A 64 21.12 -35.07 -5.26
CA THR A 64 21.40 -33.64 -5.35
C THR A 64 21.49 -32.95 -3.98
N GLU A 65 20.77 -33.44 -2.97
CA GLU A 65 20.85 -32.96 -1.58
C GLU A 65 22.27 -33.02 -0.99
N LEU A 66 23.10 -33.98 -1.44
CA LEU A 66 24.50 -34.09 -1.03
C LEU A 66 25.43 -33.12 -1.77
N ALA A 67 24.98 -32.60 -2.92
CA ALA A 67 25.70 -31.59 -3.70
C ALA A 67 25.53 -30.17 -3.12
N VAL A 68 24.37 -29.86 -2.53
CA VAL A 68 24.03 -28.53 -1.96
C VAL A 68 25.08 -27.99 -0.99
N PRO A 69 25.52 -28.70 0.08
CA PRO A 69 26.53 -28.17 0.98
C PRO A 69 27.91 -27.98 0.32
N ILE A 70 28.19 -28.71 -0.77
CA ILE A 70 29.42 -28.54 -1.54
C ILE A 70 29.34 -27.27 -2.39
N TRP A 71 28.19 -27.03 -3.04
CA TRP A 71 27.94 -25.80 -3.79
C TRP A 71 27.94 -24.58 -2.88
N ASP A 72 27.34 -24.63 -1.69
CA ASP A 72 27.37 -23.50 -0.74
C ASP A 72 28.81 -23.18 -0.30
N SER A 73 29.61 -24.22 -0.03
CA SER A 73 31.03 -24.03 0.29
C SER A 73 31.83 -23.42 -0.87
N LEU A 74 31.57 -23.85 -2.10
CA LEU A 74 32.18 -23.29 -3.31
C LEU A 74 31.74 -21.84 -3.55
N MET A 75 30.45 -21.55 -3.46
CA MET A 75 29.86 -20.21 -3.57
C MET A 75 30.53 -19.25 -2.59
N ASN A 76 30.54 -19.58 -1.30
CA ASN A 76 31.13 -18.73 -0.25
C ASN A 76 32.64 -18.52 -0.47
N ARG A 77 33.36 -19.55 -0.95
CA ARG A 77 34.78 -19.44 -1.29
C ARG A 77 35.03 -18.48 -2.46
N PHE A 78 34.26 -18.59 -3.55
CA PHE A 78 34.40 -17.71 -4.71
C PHE A 78 33.98 -16.28 -4.39
N ALA A 79 32.90 -16.09 -3.63
CA ALA A 79 32.47 -14.78 -3.13
C ALA A 79 33.56 -14.11 -2.27
N ALA A 80 34.21 -14.86 -1.39
CA ALA A 80 35.33 -14.35 -0.58
C ALA A 80 36.56 -13.94 -1.43
N GLN A 81 36.72 -14.55 -2.60
CA GLN A 81 37.77 -14.24 -3.58
C GLN A 81 37.36 -13.14 -4.58
N GLN A 82 36.14 -12.59 -4.46
CA GLN A 82 35.53 -11.66 -5.41
C GLN A 82 35.39 -12.22 -6.84
N ASP A 83 35.37 -13.55 -6.98
CA ASP A 83 34.95 -14.21 -8.21
C ASP A 83 33.42 -14.32 -8.20
N TRP A 84 32.78 -13.21 -8.56
CA TRP A 84 31.33 -13.06 -8.51
C TRP A 84 30.61 -13.93 -9.54
N ASN A 85 31.23 -14.15 -10.70
CA ASN A 85 30.70 -15.04 -11.73
C ASN A 85 30.53 -16.47 -11.20
N SER A 86 31.60 -17.05 -10.64
CA SER A 86 31.55 -18.39 -10.07
C SER A 86 30.59 -18.46 -8.87
N ALA A 87 30.59 -17.44 -8.02
CA ALA A 87 29.66 -17.37 -6.88
C ALA A 87 28.18 -17.38 -7.34
N ALA A 88 27.84 -16.59 -8.37
CA ALA A 88 26.51 -16.56 -8.96
C ALA A 88 26.09 -17.94 -9.50
N LEU A 89 26.97 -18.62 -10.26
CA LEU A 89 26.67 -19.94 -10.83
C LEU A 89 26.36 -21.01 -9.76
N TYR A 90 27.04 -20.98 -8.61
CA TYR A 90 26.73 -21.89 -7.51
C TYR A 90 25.48 -21.49 -6.73
N ALA A 91 25.22 -20.18 -6.57
CA ALA A 91 23.95 -19.71 -6.01
C ALA A 91 22.76 -20.18 -6.87
N GLY A 92 22.89 -20.13 -8.21
CA GLY A 92 21.96 -20.69 -9.19
C GLY A 92 21.64 -22.17 -8.94
N LYS A 93 22.67 -23.01 -8.86
CA LYS A 93 22.48 -24.45 -8.58
C LYS A 93 21.73 -24.71 -7.27
N ILE A 94 21.96 -23.87 -6.25
CA ILE A 94 21.33 -24.02 -4.94
C ILE A 94 19.87 -23.51 -4.96
N ASN A 95 19.59 -22.39 -5.63
CA ASN A 95 18.22 -21.88 -5.72
C ASN A 95 17.31 -22.82 -6.52
N GLU A 96 17.78 -23.37 -7.65
CA GLU A 96 17.03 -24.31 -8.47
C GLU A 96 16.67 -25.57 -7.68
N TYR A 97 17.61 -26.07 -6.86
CA TYR A 97 17.35 -27.22 -5.99
C TYR A 97 16.23 -26.93 -4.97
N TYR A 98 16.33 -25.80 -4.25
CA TYR A 98 15.34 -25.47 -3.23
C TYR A 98 13.97 -25.12 -3.83
N ASP A 99 13.93 -24.45 -4.99
CA ASP A 99 12.69 -24.17 -5.73
C ASP A 99 12.01 -25.49 -6.13
N ALA A 100 12.76 -26.43 -6.73
CA ALA A 100 12.27 -27.76 -7.09
C ALA A 100 11.84 -28.60 -5.89
N ALA A 101 12.44 -28.39 -4.72
CA ALA A 101 12.06 -29.05 -3.47
C ALA A 101 10.88 -28.35 -2.74
N HIS A 102 10.35 -27.25 -3.28
CA HIS A 102 9.36 -26.39 -2.66
C HIS A 102 9.80 -25.78 -1.31
N ASP A 103 11.11 -25.68 -1.07
CA ASP A 103 11.70 -24.96 0.06
C ASP A 103 11.94 -23.49 -0.34
N TYR A 104 10.81 -22.78 -0.50
CA TYR A 104 10.79 -21.46 -1.11
C TYR A 104 11.57 -20.41 -0.31
N GLU A 105 11.61 -20.52 1.03
CA GLU A 105 12.37 -19.57 1.86
C GLU A 105 13.87 -19.63 1.54
N ASN A 106 14.43 -20.84 1.39
CA ASN A 106 15.82 -20.99 0.97
C ASN A 106 15.99 -20.60 -0.51
N ALA A 107 15.09 -21.03 -1.39
CA ALA A 107 15.16 -20.69 -2.82
C ALA A 107 15.26 -19.18 -3.05
N ILE A 108 14.40 -18.39 -2.37
CA ILE A 108 14.38 -16.93 -2.44
C ILE A 108 15.73 -16.33 -2.04
N VAL A 109 16.33 -16.78 -0.93
CA VAL A 109 17.63 -16.26 -0.48
C VAL A 109 18.70 -16.48 -1.54
N TYR A 110 18.74 -17.66 -2.16
CA TYR A 110 19.76 -17.96 -3.16
C TYR A 110 19.49 -17.30 -4.52
N TYR A 111 18.23 -17.08 -4.91
CA TYR A 111 17.92 -16.23 -6.08
C TYR A 111 18.35 -14.77 -5.85
N GLU A 112 18.11 -14.22 -4.65
CA GLU A 112 18.54 -12.87 -4.31
C GLU A 112 20.08 -12.75 -4.26
N LEU A 113 20.76 -13.77 -3.74
CA LEU A 113 22.23 -13.85 -3.74
C LEU A 113 22.81 -13.98 -5.15
N GLU A 114 22.22 -14.82 -6.00
CA GLU A 114 22.65 -14.94 -7.40
C GLU A 114 22.59 -13.58 -8.10
N ASN A 115 21.46 -12.87 -7.98
CA ASN A 115 21.32 -11.54 -8.55
C ASN A 115 22.34 -10.54 -7.98
N ASP A 116 22.57 -10.51 -6.65
CA ASP A 116 23.58 -9.64 -6.04
C ASP A 116 24.99 -9.93 -6.57
N TYR A 117 25.34 -11.21 -6.80
CA TYR A 117 26.60 -11.59 -7.41
C TYR A 117 26.68 -11.19 -8.89
N TRP A 118 25.61 -11.35 -9.68
CA TRP A 118 25.59 -10.86 -11.06
C TRP A 118 25.79 -9.35 -11.15
N LEU A 119 25.12 -8.58 -10.29
CA LEU A 119 25.29 -7.13 -10.23
C LEU A 119 26.72 -6.72 -9.85
N LYS A 120 27.36 -7.43 -8.92
CA LYS A 120 28.78 -7.22 -8.56
C LYS A 120 29.74 -7.59 -9.70
N ASP A 121 29.38 -8.54 -10.55
CA ASP A 121 30.10 -8.90 -11.78
C ASP A 121 29.85 -7.88 -12.92
N GLY A 122 28.98 -6.89 -12.72
CA GLY A 122 28.63 -5.87 -13.72
C GLY A 122 27.60 -6.33 -14.75
N LYS A 123 26.78 -7.34 -14.41
CA LYS A 123 25.73 -7.90 -15.27
C LYS A 123 24.35 -7.77 -14.61
N ASP A 124 23.31 -7.67 -15.42
CA ASP A 124 21.90 -7.65 -15.00
C ASP A 124 21.21 -9.01 -15.20
N TRP A 125 21.98 -10.08 -15.44
CA TRP A 125 21.47 -11.40 -15.79
C TRP A 125 20.52 -11.98 -14.73
N GLY A 126 20.67 -11.59 -13.46
CA GLY A 126 19.81 -12.02 -12.35
C GLY A 126 18.47 -11.29 -12.22
N ALA A 127 18.11 -10.41 -13.16
CA ALA A 127 16.81 -9.73 -13.11
C ALA A 127 15.62 -10.72 -13.09
N ASN A 128 15.73 -11.83 -13.83
CA ASN A 128 14.73 -12.90 -13.82
C ASN A 128 14.70 -13.68 -12.49
N ASP A 129 15.85 -13.83 -11.83
CA ASP A 129 15.94 -14.48 -10.51
C ASP A 129 15.16 -13.70 -9.47
N ILE A 130 15.24 -12.37 -9.49
CA ILE A 130 14.43 -11.51 -8.61
C ILE A 130 12.95 -11.62 -8.93
N VAL A 131 12.58 -11.74 -10.22
CA VAL A 131 11.18 -11.99 -10.58
C VAL A 131 10.72 -13.32 -10.00
N ARG A 132 11.50 -14.39 -10.11
CA ARG A 132 11.15 -15.71 -9.55
C ARG A 132 11.12 -15.70 -8.02
N ALA A 133 12.13 -15.13 -7.37
CA ALA A 133 12.16 -14.93 -5.92
C ALA A 133 10.92 -14.18 -5.44
N ASN A 134 10.53 -13.13 -6.16
CA ASN A 134 9.28 -12.46 -5.92
C ASN A 134 8.13 -13.44 -6.06
N GLN A 135 7.93 -14.13 -7.18
CA GLN A 135 6.84 -15.12 -7.35
C GLN A 135 6.71 -16.14 -6.20
N LEU A 136 7.83 -16.65 -5.69
CA LEU A 136 7.86 -17.61 -4.58
C LEU A 136 7.53 -17.01 -3.21
N ARG A 137 7.75 -15.71 -3.02
CA ARG A 137 7.63 -15.08 -1.70
C ARG A 137 6.18 -15.04 -1.19
N THR A 138 5.91 -15.78 -0.13
CA THR A 138 4.63 -15.67 0.58
C THR A 138 4.51 -14.31 1.26
N THR A 139 3.44 -13.57 0.95
CA THR A 139 3.12 -12.30 1.59
C THR A 139 1.73 -12.38 2.18
N VAL A 140 1.62 -12.15 3.49
CA VAL A 140 0.34 -12.00 4.18
C VAL A 140 0.38 -10.70 4.98
N GLU A 141 -0.38 -9.72 4.53
CA GLU A 141 -0.55 -8.42 5.18
C GLU A 141 -2.02 -8.18 5.49
N LEU A 142 -2.30 -7.32 6.46
CA LEU A 142 -3.65 -6.98 6.87
C LEU A 142 -3.75 -5.47 7.10
N PHE A 143 -4.68 -4.85 6.40
CA PHE A 143 -5.01 -3.45 6.52
C PHE A 143 -6.35 -3.31 7.25
N ALA A 144 -6.50 -2.24 8.03
CA ALA A 144 -7.73 -1.89 8.73
C ALA A 144 -8.18 -0.49 8.32
N SER A 145 -9.48 -0.33 8.07
CA SER A 145 -10.11 0.98 7.90
C SER A 145 -9.93 1.83 9.17
N ALA A 146 -9.76 3.12 8.99
CA ALA A 146 -9.70 4.10 10.05
C ALA A 146 -10.35 5.41 9.59
N ASP A 147 -10.80 6.20 10.55
CA ASP A 147 -11.23 7.57 10.28
C ASP A 147 -10.04 8.40 9.76
N ALA A 148 -10.31 9.34 8.86
CA ALA A 148 -9.32 10.22 8.23
C ALA A 148 -8.81 11.32 9.18
N GLU A 149 -8.32 10.93 10.35
CA GLU A 149 -7.67 11.84 11.30
C GLU A 149 -6.29 12.31 10.77
N PRO A 150 -5.78 13.48 11.19
CA PRO A 150 -4.56 14.06 10.63
C PRO A 150 -3.34 13.13 10.61
N SER A 151 -3.16 12.29 11.64
CA SER A 151 -2.05 11.32 11.72
C SER A 151 -2.19 10.19 10.69
N ALA A 152 -3.42 9.80 10.34
CA ALA A 152 -3.69 8.76 9.36
C ALA A 152 -3.61 9.32 7.93
N VAL A 153 -4.05 10.56 7.71
CA VAL A 153 -3.98 11.25 6.42
C VAL A 153 -2.54 11.65 6.05
N ALA A 154 -1.63 11.79 7.01
CA ALA A 154 -0.24 12.22 6.77
C ALA A 154 0.49 11.42 5.69
N ALA A 155 0.27 10.10 5.59
CA ALA A 155 0.89 9.25 4.57
C ALA A 155 0.42 9.56 3.14
N TYR A 156 -0.74 10.22 3.00
CA TYR A 156 -1.37 10.54 1.72
C TYR A 156 -0.92 11.90 1.18
N LEU A 157 -0.20 12.71 1.97
CA LEU A 157 0.24 14.06 1.63
C LEU A 157 1.68 14.07 1.10
N PRO A 158 2.05 15.04 0.24
CA PRO A 158 3.44 15.21 -0.17
C PRO A 158 4.29 15.66 1.02
N LYS A 159 5.60 15.38 1.01
CA LYS A 159 6.51 15.79 2.09
C LYS A 159 6.56 17.30 2.31
N SER A 160 6.29 18.08 1.26
CA SER A 160 6.21 19.55 1.34
C SER A 160 4.94 20.07 2.02
N GLY A 161 3.91 19.22 2.17
CA GLY A 161 2.56 19.61 2.60
C GLY A 161 1.74 20.38 1.55
N LYS A 162 2.32 20.71 0.38
CA LYS A 162 1.65 21.47 -0.69
C LYS A 162 1.14 20.53 -1.77
N LEU A 163 -0.18 20.43 -1.92
CA LEU A 163 -0.83 19.65 -2.97
C LEU A 163 -0.56 20.24 -4.37
N ALA A 164 -0.40 19.35 -5.35
CA ALA A 164 -0.30 19.65 -6.76
C ALA A 164 -1.67 20.01 -7.38
N LYS A 165 -1.65 20.45 -8.64
CA LYS A 165 -2.87 20.78 -9.39
C LYS A 165 -3.76 19.55 -9.49
N PHE A 166 -5.03 19.70 -9.12
CA PHE A 166 -6.02 18.62 -9.05
C PHE A 166 -5.70 17.48 -8.08
N GLU A 167 -4.71 17.61 -7.21
CA GLU A 167 -4.38 16.52 -6.29
C GLU A 167 -5.41 16.41 -5.15
N PRO A 168 -6.06 15.24 -4.95
CA PRO A 168 -6.90 15.01 -3.79
C PRO A 168 -6.05 14.89 -2.51
N GLU A 169 -6.57 15.36 -1.38
CA GLU A 169 -5.85 15.30 -0.09
C GLU A 169 -5.56 13.84 0.30
N TYR A 170 -6.56 13.00 0.14
CA TYR A 170 -6.52 11.53 0.19
C TYR A 170 -7.65 11.00 -0.69
N GLY A 171 -7.67 9.70 -0.94
CA GLY A 171 -8.55 9.13 -1.96
C GLY A 171 -7.85 9.00 -3.32
N MET A 172 -8.59 8.46 -4.28
CA MET A 172 -8.12 8.22 -5.64
C MET A 172 -9.22 8.53 -6.65
N TYR A 173 -8.86 9.16 -7.78
CA TYR A 173 -9.71 9.26 -8.96
C TYR A 173 -9.72 7.94 -9.73
N PHE A 174 -10.85 7.59 -10.31
CA PHE A 174 -10.97 6.43 -11.18
C PHE A 174 -11.49 6.91 -12.53
N GLY A 175 -10.80 6.49 -13.59
CA GLY A 175 -11.09 6.86 -14.96
C GLY A 175 -11.21 5.65 -15.86
N ILE A 176 -11.65 5.90 -17.09
CA ILE A 176 -11.86 4.85 -18.08
C ILE A 176 -11.52 5.37 -19.49
N TYR A 177 -10.91 4.51 -20.29
CA TYR A 177 -10.95 4.61 -21.75
C TYR A 177 -12.02 3.66 -22.25
N SER A 178 -13.01 4.16 -22.99
CA SER A 178 -14.21 3.38 -23.36
C SER A 178 -14.53 3.40 -24.85
N GLU A 179 -13.64 3.91 -25.70
CA GLU A 179 -13.95 4.10 -27.12
C GLU A 179 -14.31 2.79 -27.84
N GLN A 180 -13.65 1.68 -27.48
CA GLN A 180 -13.93 0.35 -28.03
C GLN A 180 -15.00 -0.44 -27.24
N ASP A 181 -15.56 0.14 -26.17
CA ASP A 181 -16.70 -0.45 -25.48
C ASP A 181 -17.95 -0.31 -26.37
N GLY A 182 -18.48 -1.44 -26.84
CA GLY A 182 -19.63 -1.46 -27.77
C GLY A 182 -20.93 -0.88 -27.20
N VAL A 183 -21.01 -0.61 -25.90
CA VAL A 183 -22.21 -0.06 -25.23
C VAL A 183 -21.99 1.39 -24.81
N MET A 184 -20.86 1.68 -24.15
CA MET A 184 -20.52 3.04 -23.70
C MET A 184 -19.97 3.88 -24.85
N GLY A 185 -18.97 3.39 -25.57
CA GLY A 185 -18.22 4.16 -26.57
C GLY A 185 -17.71 5.48 -25.98
N ASN A 186 -17.75 6.54 -26.80
CA ASN A 186 -17.41 7.90 -26.37
C ASN A 186 -18.59 8.65 -25.70
N GLU A 187 -19.72 8.00 -25.46
CA GLU A 187 -20.92 8.60 -24.85
C GLU A 187 -20.82 8.59 -23.31
N PHE A 188 -19.94 9.43 -22.76
CA PHE A 188 -19.57 9.40 -21.33
C PHE A 188 -20.74 9.61 -20.36
N HIS A 189 -21.82 10.27 -20.79
CA HIS A 189 -23.06 10.42 -20.02
C HIS A 189 -23.71 9.08 -19.64
N LYS A 190 -23.41 7.98 -20.36
CA LYS A 190 -23.89 6.62 -20.04
C LYS A 190 -23.16 5.99 -18.84
N SER A 191 -22.07 6.60 -18.36
CA SER A 191 -21.27 6.04 -17.28
C SER A 191 -22.11 5.69 -16.05
N ALA A 192 -22.94 6.61 -15.56
CA ALA A 192 -23.77 6.37 -14.38
C ALA A 192 -24.76 5.22 -14.55
N SER A 193 -25.41 5.10 -15.71
CA SER A 193 -26.39 4.05 -15.94
C SER A 193 -25.76 2.66 -16.11
N LEU A 194 -24.57 2.59 -16.71
CA LEU A 194 -23.85 1.33 -16.95
C LEU A 194 -23.09 0.86 -15.70
N TYR A 195 -22.35 1.77 -15.06
CA TYR A 195 -21.41 1.45 -13.99
C TYR A 195 -21.95 1.78 -12.59
N GLY A 196 -23.16 2.34 -12.50
CA GLY A 196 -23.79 2.78 -11.24
C GLY A 196 -23.31 4.15 -10.74
N ARG A 197 -22.29 4.75 -11.38
CA ARG A 197 -21.80 6.11 -11.12
C ARG A 197 -20.98 6.65 -12.29
N ASN A 198 -20.80 7.97 -12.33
CA ASN A 198 -19.87 8.58 -13.28
C ASN A 198 -18.42 8.30 -12.88
N HIS A 199 -17.57 8.07 -13.88
CA HIS A 199 -16.12 8.07 -13.72
C HIS A 199 -15.64 9.50 -13.44
N SER A 200 -14.60 9.63 -12.63
CA SER A 200 -13.99 10.93 -12.32
C SER A 200 -13.27 11.53 -13.52
N MET A 201 -12.82 10.67 -14.45
CA MET A 201 -11.99 11.04 -15.58
C MET A 201 -12.22 10.11 -16.78
N TYR A 202 -12.12 10.66 -17.99
CA TYR A 202 -12.28 9.90 -19.23
C TYR A 202 -11.04 10.08 -20.10
N LEU A 203 -10.45 8.98 -20.58
CA LEU A 203 -9.26 9.01 -21.44
C LEU A 203 -9.67 9.12 -22.91
N ALA A 204 -9.04 10.04 -23.61
CA ALA A 204 -9.09 10.20 -25.06
C ALA A 204 -7.67 10.22 -25.63
N TYR A 205 -7.50 9.64 -26.81
CA TYR A 205 -6.28 9.77 -27.60
C TYR A 205 -6.42 10.93 -28.59
N SER A 206 -5.33 11.65 -28.83
CA SER A 206 -5.28 12.77 -29.79
C SER A 206 -3.90 12.85 -30.43
N THR A 207 -3.84 13.22 -31.71
CA THR A 207 -2.57 13.37 -32.42
C THR A 207 -2.08 14.82 -32.38
N TYR A 208 -0.79 15.05 -32.15
CA TYR A 208 -0.19 16.37 -32.28
C TYR A 208 -0.23 16.84 -33.75
N GLY A 209 -0.69 18.06 -33.97
CA GLY A 209 -0.97 18.63 -35.29
C GLY A 209 -2.47 18.66 -35.63
N GLU A 210 -3.30 17.90 -34.92
CA GLU A 210 -4.77 17.91 -35.10
C GLU A 210 -5.45 18.95 -34.19
N GLU A 211 -6.71 19.27 -34.49
CA GLU A 211 -7.49 20.17 -33.64
C GLU A 211 -7.67 19.60 -32.21
N PHE A 212 -7.98 20.50 -31.26
CA PHE A 212 -8.30 20.09 -29.90
C PHE A 212 -9.46 19.07 -29.90
N PRO A 213 -9.39 17.95 -29.15
CA PRO A 213 -10.38 16.87 -29.14
C PRO A 213 -11.68 17.29 -28.44
N TRP A 214 -12.41 18.23 -29.06
CA TRP A 214 -13.49 18.97 -28.44
C TRP A 214 -14.69 18.12 -28.04
N ARG A 215 -15.02 17.08 -28.82
CA ARG A 215 -16.14 16.17 -28.52
C ARG A 215 -15.94 15.45 -27.19
N TYR A 216 -14.72 14.94 -26.96
CA TYR A 216 -14.38 14.30 -25.70
C TYR A 216 -14.45 15.27 -24.52
N ALA A 217 -14.03 16.53 -24.72
CA ALA A 217 -14.13 17.56 -23.68
C ALA A 217 -15.59 17.92 -23.36
N GLU A 218 -16.46 18.00 -24.37
CA GLU A 218 -17.90 18.22 -24.15
C GLU A 218 -18.53 17.05 -23.41
N HIS A 219 -18.31 15.82 -23.86
CA HIS A 219 -18.88 14.63 -23.22
C HIS A 219 -18.36 14.45 -21.79
N ALA A 220 -17.09 14.73 -21.53
CA ALA A 220 -16.52 14.64 -20.18
C ALA A 220 -17.15 15.70 -19.26
N LYS A 221 -17.35 16.91 -19.77
CA LYS A 221 -18.00 18.01 -19.05
C LYS A 221 -19.47 17.70 -18.75
N GLU A 222 -20.21 17.14 -19.71
CA GLU A 222 -21.60 16.71 -19.53
C GLU A 222 -21.73 15.60 -18.48
N ALA A 223 -20.78 14.66 -18.44
CA ALA A 223 -20.70 13.63 -17.42
C ALA A 223 -20.24 14.16 -16.04
N GLY A 224 -19.79 15.42 -15.96
CA GLY A 224 -19.26 16.03 -14.74
C GLY A 224 -17.87 15.52 -14.33
N GLY A 225 -17.11 14.97 -15.27
CA GLY A 225 -15.77 14.44 -15.06
C GLY A 225 -14.65 15.33 -15.64
N ALA A 226 -13.42 14.88 -15.43
CA ALA A 226 -12.22 15.42 -16.08
C ALA A 226 -11.93 14.71 -17.40
N LEU A 227 -11.09 15.33 -18.24
CA LEU A 227 -10.59 14.71 -19.45
C LEU A 227 -9.11 14.39 -19.30
N GLN A 228 -8.73 13.13 -19.48
CA GLN A 228 -7.35 12.73 -19.70
C GLN A 228 -7.09 12.69 -21.21
N ILE A 229 -6.02 13.33 -21.68
CA ILE A 229 -5.65 13.34 -23.09
C ILE A 229 -4.28 12.69 -23.23
N ALA A 230 -4.21 11.54 -23.89
CA ALA A 230 -2.97 10.99 -24.42
C ALA A 230 -2.65 11.71 -25.74
N TRP A 231 -1.74 12.71 -25.69
CA TRP A 231 -1.42 13.55 -26.83
C TRP A 231 -0.13 13.09 -27.51
N GLN A 232 -0.26 12.54 -28.71
CA GLN A 232 0.76 11.73 -29.37
C GLN A 232 1.37 12.45 -30.59
N PRO A 233 2.68 12.76 -30.58
CA PRO A 233 3.35 13.28 -31.76
C PRO A 233 3.74 12.15 -32.73
N LEU A 234 2.74 11.52 -33.38
CA LEU A 234 2.93 10.36 -34.26
C LEU A 234 3.90 10.61 -35.42
N ALA A 235 4.06 11.87 -35.86
CA ALA A 235 5.05 12.26 -36.87
C ALA A 235 6.46 12.57 -36.29
N GLY A 236 6.72 12.16 -35.05
CA GLY A 236 7.98 12.34 -34.33
C GLY A 236 8.01 13.60 -33.44
N ILE A 237 8.86 13.60 -32.42
CA ILE A 237 8.89 14.65 -31.39
C ILE A 237 9.35 16.02 -31.91
N ASP A 238 10.05 16.06 -33.06
CA ASP A 238 10.64 17.28 -33.62
C ASP A 238 9.61 18.25 -34.23
N ILE A 239 8.42 17.77 -34.53
CA ILE A 239 7.30 18.61 -35.00
C ILE A 239 6.80 19.56 -33.89
N VAL A 240 7.13 19.27 -32.63
CA VAL A 240 6.65 20.01 -31.46
C VAL A 240 7.40 21.33 -31.32
N GLN A 241 6.66 22.42 -31.50
CA GLN A 241 7.19 23.78 -31.51
C GLN A 241 6.22 24.73 -30.79
N ASP A 242 6.78 25.78 -30.20
CA ASP A 242 5.98 26.87 -29.63
C ASP A 242 5.53 27.78 -30.77
N ASN A 243 4.44 27.39 -31.40
CA ASN A 243 3.84 28.06 -32.55
C ASN A 243 2.37 28.40 -32.29
N ASP A 244 1.76 29.08 -33.26
CA ASP A 244 0.35 29.46 -33.18
C ASP A 244 -0.58 28.26 -32.97
N TYR A 245 -0.25 27.10 -33.55
CA TYR A 245 -0.99 25.87 -33.35
C TYR A 245 -1.03 25.46 -31.87
N LEU A 246 0.14 25.28 -31.23
CA LEU A 246 0.22 24.84 -29.84
C LEU A 246 -0.47 25.84 -28.89
N ARG A 247 -0.30 27.14 -29.12
CA ARG A 247 -0.95 28.19 -28.32
C ARG A 247 -2.46 28.24 -28.51
N GLN A 248 -2.95 28.10 -29.74
CA GLN A 248 -4.40 28.03 -30.01
C GLN A 248 -5.01 26.77 -29.40
N TRP A 249 -4.32 25.64 -29.51
CA TRP A 249 -4.73 24.38 -28.87
C TRP A 249 -4.86 24.57 -27.35
N ALA A 250 -3.85 25.16 -26.69
CA ALA A 250 -3.88 25.44 -25.26
C ALA A 250 -5.03 26.38 -24.86
N ARG A 251 -5.24 27.48 -25.59
CA ARG A 251 -6.37 28.40 -25.35
C ARG A 251 -7.72 27.72 -25.54
N LYS A 252 -7.84 26.80 -26.50
CA LYS A 252 -9.05 26.00 -26.69
C LYS A 252 -9.28 25.06 -25.51
N ALA A 253 -8.24 24.36 -25.04
CA ALA A 253 -8.29 23.54 -23.82
C ALA A 253 -8.76 24.34 -22.59
N LYS A 254 -8.27 25.58 -22.45
CA LYS A 254 -8.74 26.52 -21.41
C LYS A 254 -10.22 26.87 -21.51
N SER A 255 -10.70 27.11 -22.74
CA SER A 255 -12.07 27.59 -22.97
C SER A 255 -13.17 26.62 -22.51
N TYR A 256 -12.87 25.31 -22.43
CA TYR A 256 -13.85 24.33 -21.97
C TYR A 256 -14.09 24.36 -20.46
N GLY A 257 -13.12 24.84 -19.67
CA GLY A 257 -13.28 25.08 -18.24
C GLY A 257 -13.46 23.83 -17.36
N LEU A 258 -13.19 22.63 -17.89
CA LEU A 258 -13.07 21.39 -17.11
C LEU A 258 -11.60 21.11 -16.73
N PRO A 259 -11.35 20.29 -15.69
CA PRO A 259 -10.02 19.76 -15.41
C PRO A 259 -9.52 18.87 -16.55
N ILE A 260 -8.28 19.07 -17.00
CA ILE A 260 -7.63 18.27 -18.03
C ILE A 260 -6.32 17.70 -17.51
N PHE A 261 -6.10 16.40 -17.69
CA PHE A 261 -4.81 15.74 -17.48
C PHE A 261 -4.17 15.47 -18.83
N LEU A 262 -3.16 16.26 -19.20
CA LEU A 262 -2.48 16.15 -20.49
C LEU A 262 -1.26 15.24 -20.36
N ARG A 263 -1.39 14.02 -20.87
CA ARG A 263 -0.32 13.04 -21.01
C ARG A 263 0.34 13.21 -22.38
N PHE A 264 1.23 14.18 -22.47
CA PHE A 264 1.97 14.48 -23.69
C PHE A 264 3.12 13.48 -23.90
N ALA A 265 3.20 12.87 -25.08
CA ALA A 265 4.27 11.95 -25.48
C ALA A 265 4.60 10.93 -24.39
N GLY A 266 3.59 10.19 -23.92
CA GLY A 266 3.75 9.12 -22.93
C GLY A 266 4.53 7.92 -23.47
N GLU A 267 5.00 7.05 -22.59
CA GLU A 267 5.75 5.82 -22.91
C GLU A 267 7.03 6.05 -23.73
N MET A 268 7.62 7.23 -23.57
CA MET A 268 8.84 7.65 -24.25
C MET A 268 10.07 6.77 -23.94
N ASN A 269 10.03 5.99 -22.86
CA ASN A 269 11.12 5.13 -22.42
C ASN A 269 11.18 3.78 -23.16
N GLY A 270 10.13 3.39 -23.89
CA GLY A 270 10.08 2.21 -24.73
C GLY A 270 10.49 2.48 -26.18
N ASP A 271 10.79 1.43 -26.96
CA ASP A 271 11.23 1.53 -28.37
C ASP A 271 10.08 1.47 -29.38
N TRP A 272 8.83 1.37 -28.91
CA TRP A 272 7.63 1.26 -29.75
C TRP A 272 6.96 2.59 -30.14
N THR A 273 7.46 3.72 -29.64
CA THR A 273 6.87 5.05 -29.94
C THR A 273 7.77 5.87 -30.87
N PRO A 274 7.21 6.63 -31.84
CA PRO A 274 7.99 7.45 -32.77
C PRO A 274 8.62 8.70 -32.11
N TRP A 275 8.36 8.93 -30.82
CA TRP A 275 8.97 9.98 -30.00
C TRP A 275 9.93 9.44 -28.95
N SER A 276 10.23 8.14 -28.97
CA SER A 276 11.36 7.56 -28.23
C SER A 276 12.66 8.03 -28.89
N VAL A 277 13.27 9.03 -28.28
CA VAL A 277 14.49 9.70 -28.76
C VAL A 277 15.43 9.93 -27.58
N GLU A 278 16.64 10.43 -27.83
CA GLU A 278 17.57 10.83 -26.77
C GLU A 278 16.88 11.66 -25.67
N PRO A 279 17.05 11.31 -24.37
CA PRO A 279 16.27 11.92 -23.29
C PRO A 279 16.34 13.45 -23.22
N ALA A 280 17.50 14.03 -23.55
CA ALA A 280 17.67 15.48 -23.62
C ALA A 280 16.70 16.16 -24.59
N ARG A 281 16.45 15.53 -25.75
CA ARG A 281 15.54 16.06 -26.77
C ARG A 281 14.08 15.91 -26.34
N TYR A 282 13.72 14.78 -25.75
CA TYR A 282 12.40 14.59 -25.16
C TYR A 282 12.11 15.65 -24.08
N ILE A 283 13.06 15.85 -23.15
CA ILE A 283 12.94 16.81 -22.05
C ILE A 283 12.75 18.23 -22.60
N GLU A 284 13.52 18.65 -23.61
CA GLU A 284 13.34 19.96 -24.26
C GLU A 284 11.89 20.17 -24.73
N LYS A 285 11.33 19.18 -25.42
CA LYS A 285 9.98 19.27 -26.02
C LYS A 285 8.88 19.18 -24.97
N PHE A 286 9.05 18.36 -23.95
CA PHE A 286 8.13 18.32 -22.81
C PHE A 286 8.08 19.66 -22.09
N ARG A 287 9.25 20.25 -21.78
CA ARG A 287 9.35 21.56 -21.12
C ARG A 287 8.68 22.67 -21.93
N LEU A 288 8.83 22.64 -23.26
CA LEU A 288 8.16 23.56 -24.17
C LEU A 288 6.64 23.47 -24.03
N VAL A 289 6.06 22.26 -24.11
CA VAL A 289 4.61 22.06 -23.97
C VAL A 289 4.14 22.48 -22.58
N ALA A 290 4.86 22.11 -21.52
CA ALA A 290 4.54 22.48 -20.15
C ALA A 290 4.49 24.01 -19.96
N ASN A 291 5.48 24.75 -20.47
CA ASN A 291 5.52 26.21 -20.42
C ASN A 291 4.30 26.85 -21.11
N VAL A 292 3.91 26.35 -22.28
CA VAL A 292 2.73 26.87 -22.99
C VAL A 292 1.45 26.58 -22.20
N MET A 293 1.27 25.37 -21.68
CA MET A 293 0.07 25.02 -20.91
C MET A 293 0.00 25.77 -19.58
N HIS A 294 1.10 25.90 -18.84
CA HIS A 294 1.13 26.64 -17.57
C HIS A 294 0.80 28.12 -17.75
N SER A 295 1.16 28.71 -18.90
CA SER A 295 0.85 30.12 -19.20
C SER A 295 -0.54 30.32 -19.81
N GLU A 296 -0.94 29.49 -20.78
CA GLU A 296 -2.16 29.70 -21.58
C GLU A 296 -3.37 28.90 -21.07
N ALA A 297 -3.17 27.80 -20.33
CA ALA A 297 -4.20 26.83 -19.95
C ALA A 297 -4.03 26.29 -18.51
N PRO A 298 -4.24 27.11 -17.47
CA PRO A 298 -4.02 26.71 -16.07
C PRO A 298 -4.94 25.60 -15.56
N ASN A 299 -6.03 25.28 -16.29
CA ASN A 299 -6.89 24.12 -16.04
C ASN A 299 -6.32 22.78 -16.58
N VAL A 300 -5.14 22.80 -17.19
CA VAL A 300 -4.43 21.61 -17.67
C VAL A 300 -3.33 21.24 -16.67
N ALA A 301 -3.37 20.02 -16.15
CA ALA A 301 -2.28 19.38 -15.41
C ALA A 301 -1.39 18.58 -16.37
N LEU A 302 -0.09 18.82 -16.35
CA LEU A 302 0.88 18.07 -17.15
C LEU A 302 1.23 16.75 -16.49
N VAL A 303 1.04 15.66 -17.24
CA VAL A 303 1.35 14.29 -16.80
C VAL A 303 2.58 13.81 -17.56
N TRP A 304 3.69 13.62 -16.84
CA TRP A 304 4.84 12.88 -17.37
C TRP A 304 4.61 11.40 -17.08
N SER A 305 4.51 10.57 -18.12
CA SER A 305 4.06 9.18 -17.98
C SER A 305 4.88 8.20 -18.81
N PRO A 306 5.95 7.63 -18.26
CA PRO A 306 6.63 6.47 -18.85
C PRO A 306 5.75 5.21 -18.89
N GLY A 307 6.15 4.19 -19.65
CA GLY A 307 5.66 2.81 -19.50
C GLY A 307 6.38 2.11 -18.35
N ASP A 308 5.78 1.06 -17.78
CA ASP A 308 6.38 0.27 -16.69
C ASP A 308 7.67 -0.46 -17.09
N VAL A 309 7.89 -0.62 -18.40
CA VAL A 309 9.08 -1.16 -19.04
C VAL A 309 9.56 -0.26 -20.19
N PRO A 310 10.87 -0.21 -20.51
CA PRO A 310 12.00 -0.56 -19.66
C PRO A 310 12.07 0.33 -18.42
N ARG A 311 12.30 -0.28 -17.25
CA ARG A 311 12.22 0.41 -15.97
C ARG A 311 13.39 1.36 -15.70
N TYR A 312 14.60 0.89 -15.99
CA TYR A 312 15.86 1.58 -15.67
C TYR A 312 16.13 2.85 -16.49
N THR A 313 15.39 3.08 -17.58
CA THR A 313 15.55 4.28 -18.41
C THR A 313 14.59 5.41 -18.02
N MET A 314 13.56 5.14 -17.20
CA MET A 314 12.49 6.10 -16.91
C MET A 314 13.03 7.43 -16.39
N ASP A 315 13.89 7.43 -15.37
CA ASP A 315 14.36 8.67 -14.73
C ASP A 315 15.16 9.58 -15.68
N SER A 316 15.83 9.01 -16.69
CA SER A 316 16.60 9.80 -17.67
C SER A 316 15.72 10.75 -18.49
N TYR A 317 14.43 10.44 -18.64
CA TYR A 317 13.45 11.25 -19.37
C TYR A 317 12.71 12.27 -18.49
N TYR A 318 13.00 12.33 -17.19
CA TYR A 318 12.25 13.19 -16.26
C TYR A 318 12.55 14.68 -16.52
N PRO A 319 11.54 15.50 -16.89
CA PRO A 319 11.79 16.87 -17.32
C PRO A 319 12.02 17.86 -16.17
N GLY A 320 11.76 17.45 -14.92
CA GLY A 320 11.95 18.26 -13.71
C GLY A 320 10.64 18.70 -13.06
N ASP A 321 10.67 18.91 -11.75
CA ASP A 321 9.48 19.20 -10.93
C ASP A 321 8.69 20.43 -11.36
N GLU A 322 9.34 21.43 -11.95
CA GLU A 322 8.68 22.67 -12.37
C GLU A 322 7.75 22.47 -13.59
N TYR A 323 7.97 21.41 -14.38
CA TYR A 323 7.21 21.13 -15.61
C TYR A 323 6.16 20.03 -15.44
N VAL A 324 6.25 19.24 -14.37
CA VAL A 324 5.38 18.08 -14.13
C VAL A 324 4.39 18.38 -13.02
N ASP A 325 3.10 18.30 -13.30
CA ASP A 325 2.07 18.37 -12.26
C ASP A 325 1.84 16.97 -11.64
N TRP A 326 1.85 15.91 -12.48
CA TRP A 326 1.61 14.52 -12.09
C TRP A 326 2.61 13.55 -12.73
N VAL A 327 3.00 12.52 -11.98
CA VAL A 327 3.77 11.40 -12.52
C VAL A 327 2.80 10.26 -12.84
N GLY A 328 2.69 9.91 -14.11
CA GLY A 328 1.92 8.79 -14.60
C GLY A 328 2.78 7.55 -14.84
N VAL A 329 2.13 6.41 -15.03
CA VAL A 329 2.72 5.21 -15.65
C VAL A 329 1.66 4.47 -16.45
N SER A 330 2.03 3.88 -17.58
CA SER A 330 1.24 2.82 -18.23
C SER A 330 1.66 1.48 -17.65
N LEU A 331 0.73 0.73 -17.07
CA LEU A 331 1.03 -0.52 -16.36
C LEU A 331 -0.09 -1.52 -16.59
N TYR A 332 0.20 -2.59 -17.33
CA TYR A 332 -0.75 -3.66 -17.64
C TYR A 332 -0.47 -4.95 -16.85
N THR A 333 -1.55 -5.68 -16.58
CA THR A 333 -1.54 -6.98 -15.91
C THR A 333 -1.99 -8.04 -16.89
N GLU A 334 -1.01 -8.70 -17.48
CA GLU A 334 -1.17 -9.66 -18.57
C GLU A 334 -0.74 -11.07 -18.12
N PRO A 335 -1.45 -12.13 -18.56
CA PRO A 335 -1.07 -13.52 -18.30
C PRO A 335 0.28 -13.93 -18.88
N TYR A 336 0.75 -13.26 -19.93
CA TYR A 336 1.91 -13.62 -20.73
C TYR A 336 2.82 -12.42 -20.97
N SER A 337 4.13 -12.61 -20.82
CA SER A 337 5.14 -11.61 -21.16
C SER A 337 5.16 -11.38 -22.67
N HIS A 338 5.03 -10.14 -23.13
CA HIS A 338 4.96 -9.78 -24.55
C HIS A 338 3.93 -10.61 -25.35
N GLY A 339 2.87 -11.05 -24.66
CA GLY A 339 1.87 -11.96 -25.20
C GLY A 339 2.38 -13.36 -25.57
N ASN A 340 3.59 -13.79 -25.19
CA ASN A 340 4.14 -15.11 -25.46
C ASN A 340 3.59 -16.18 -24.49
N PRO A 341 2.78 -17.15 -24.94
CA PRO A 341 2.18 -18.17 -24.07
C PRO A 341 3.18 -19.06 -23.34
N ASP A 342 4.42 -19.13 -23.81
CA ASP A 342 5.51 -19.88 -23.19
C ASP A 342 6.17 -19.10 -22.02
N GLU A 343 5.87 -17.81 -21.88
CA GLU A 343 6.39 -16.92 -20.83
C GLU A 343 5.27 -16.45 -19.90
N SER A 344 4.88 -17.32 -18.95
CA SER A 344 3.82 -17.04 -17.99
C SER A 344 4.17 -15.91 -17.02
N MET A 345 3.24 -14.96 -16.88
CA MET A 345 3.27 -13.85 -15.94
C MET A 345 2.21 -13.99 -14.84
N LEU A 346 1.54 -15.14 -14.74
CA LEU A 346 0.46 -15.37 -13.77
C LEU A 346 0.89 -15.15 -12.32
N ALA A 347 2.15 -15.49 -12.00
CA ALA A 347 2.71 -15.33 -10.66
C ALA A 347 3.22 -13.91 -10.36
N SER A 348 3.27 -13.03 -11.37
CA SER A 348 3.68 -11.63 -11.19
C SER A 348 2.53 -10.76 -10.64
N THR A 349 2.87 -9.63 -10.03
CA THR A 349 1.87 -8.66 -9.54
C THR A 349 2.21 -7.25 -9.96
N GLN A 350 1.19 -6.47 -10.30
CA GLN A 350 1.29 -5.04 -10.59
C GLN A 350 1.71 -4.18 -9.40
N ILE A 351 1.53 -4.65 -8.17
CA ILE A 351 1.84 -3.89 -6.96
C ILE A 351 3.33 -3.56 -6.94
N GLU A 352 4.17 -4.58 -7.08
CA GLU A 352 5.63 -4.45 -7.03
C GLU A 352 6.19 -3.65 -8.23
N LYS A 353 5.50 -3.69 -9.38
CA LYS A 353 5.89 -2.93 -10.57
C LYS A 353 5.85 -1.41 -10.36
N LEU A 354 5.01 -0.91 -9.46
CA LEU A 354 4.92 0.53 -9.17
C LEU A 354 6.00 1.03 -8.19
N GLU A 355 6.61 0.13 -7.40
CA GLU A 355 7.46 0.47 -6.26
C GLU A 355 8.58 1.47 -6.61
N GLU A 356 9.27 1.26 -7.73
CA GLU A 356 10.40 2.11 -8.12
C GLU A 356 9.96 3.53 -8.47
N LEU A 357 9.00 3.68 -9.39
CA LEU A 357 8.45 4.97 -9.76
C LEU A 357 7.83 5.68 -8.54
N TYR A 358 7.13 4.93 -7.70
CA TYR A 358 6.58 5.48 -6.47
C TYR A 358 7.67 6.04 -5.56
N THR A 359 8.73 5.27 -5.31
CA THR A 359 9.85 5.66 -4.45
C THR A 359 10.56 6.92 -4.95
N LEU A 360 10.74 7.06 -6.27
CA LEU A 360 11.44 8.20 -6.87
C LEU A 360 10.65 9.52 -6.80
N TYR A 361 9.31 9.46 -6.89
CA TYR A 361 8.51 10.65 -7.17
C TYR A 361 7.39 10.94 -6.15
N ALA A 362 6.86 9.93 -5.44
CA ALA A 362 5.65 10.06 -4.61
C ALA A 362 5.76 11.11 -3.49
N ASP A 363 6.97 11.36 -2.99
CA ASP A 363 7.26 12.39 -2.00
C ASP A 363 6.96 13.81 -2.48
N ARG A 364 7.05 14.04 -3.80
CA ARG A 364 7.03 15.36 -4.44
C ARG A 364 5.85 15.54 -5.40
N LYS A 365 5.37 14.45 -6.01
CA LYS A 365 4.33 14.46 -7.03
C LYS A 365 3.25 13.41 -6.71
N PRO A 366 1.97 13.69 -7.00
CA PRO A 366 0.97 12.63 -7.04
C PRO A 366 1.30 11.65 -8.17
N VAL A 367 1.05 10.37 -7.89
CA VAL A 367 1.26 9.27 -8.84
C VAL A 367 -0.09 8.87 -9.44
N MET A 368 -0.12 8.52 -10.73
CA MET A 368 -1.28 7.91 -11.37
C MET A 368 -0.91 6.71 -12.23
N LEU A 369 -1.78 5.70 -12.26
CA LEU A 369 -1.79 4.75 -13.36
C LEU A 369 -2.54 5.42 -14.50
N SER A 370 -1.79 6.03 -15.41
CA SER A 370 -2.37 6.80 -16.51
C SER A 370 -3.09 5.89 -17.51
N GLU A 371 -2.64 4.64 -17.61
CA GLU A 371 -3.34 3.55 -18.27
C GLU A 371 -3.04 2.26 -17.53
N THR A 372 -4.07 1.46 -17.27
CA THR A 372 -3.93 0.14 -16.69
C THR A 372 -5.09 -0.74 -17.08
N ALA A 373 -4.87 -2.04 -17.18
CA ALA A 373 -5.96 -3.00 -17.33
C ALA A 373 -5.50 -4.38 -16.85
N VAL A 374 -6.47 -5.26 -16.64
CA VAL A 374 -6.26 -6.65 -16.23
C VAL A 374 -6.90 -7.53 -17.28
N SER A 375 -6.07 -8.34 -17.96
CA SER A 375 -6.57 -9.21 -19.03
C SER A 375 -7.34 -10.38 -18.41
N HIS A 376 -8.57 -10.59 -18.88
CA HIS A 376 -9.37 -11.77 -18.55
C HIS A 376 -9.34 -12.82 -19.65
N TYR A 377 -8.74 -12.50 -20.80
CA TYR A 377 -8.71 -13.39 -21.96
C TYR A 377 -7.58 -13.04 -22.91
N THR A 378 -6.91 -14.05 -23.46
CA THR A 378 -5.84 -13.92 -24.44
C THR A 378 -6.35 -14.32 -25.83
N ASN A 379 -6.37 -13.37 -26.76
CA ASN A 379 -6.77 -13.60 -28.15
C ASN A 379 -5.76 -14.46 -28.93
N ARG A 380 -4.50 -14.53 -28.47
CA ARG A 380 -3.43 -15.27 -29.17
C ARG A 380 -3.64 -16.78 -29.13
N ASP A 381 -4.01 -17.32 -27.97
CA ASP A 381 -4.22 -18.76 -27.75
C ASP A 381 -5.67 -19.09 -27.34
N ASN A 382 -6.56 -18.10 -27.38
CA ASN A 382 -7.99 -18.20 -27.12
C ASN A 382 -8.35 -18.71 -25.71
N LYS A 383 -7.59 -18.29 -24.68
CA LYS A 383 -7.79 -18.75 -23.30
C LYS A 383 -8.41 -17.69 -22.41
N ALA A 384 -9.32 -18.12 -21.55
CA ALA A 384 -9.87 -17.31 -20.47
C ALA A 384 -8.98 -17.38 -19.23
N HIS A 385 -8.91 -16.27 -18.51
CA HIS A 385 -8.11 -16.03 -17.32
C HIS A 385 -8.96 -15.41 -16.19
N HIS A 386 -10.22 -15.82 -16.07
CA HIS A 386 -11.20 -15.26 -15.14
C HIS A 386 -10.69 -15.14 -13.69
N GLU A 387 -10.21 -16.24 -13.10
CA GLU A 387 -9.73 -16.24 -11.69
C GLU A 387 -8.52 -15.30 -11.49
N TYR A 388 -7.63 -15.24 -12.49
CA TYR A 388 -6.49 -14.32 -12.51
C TYR A 388 -6.96 -12.86 -12.59
N ALA A 389 -7.95 -12.57 -13.43
CA ALA A 389 -8.50 -11.23 -13.58
C ALA A 389 -9.22 -10.77 -12.32
N MET A 390 -10.03 -11.62 -11.70
CA MET A 390 -10.71 -11.33 -10.44
C MET A 390 -9.71 -11.05 -9.31
N LEU A 391 -8.67 -11.88 -9.16
CA LEU A 391 -7.66 -11.66 -8.12
C LEU A 391 -6.88 -10.35 -8.35
N ASN A 392 -6.50 -10.07 -9.60
CA ASN A 392 -5.70 -8.89 -9.90
C ASN A 392 -6.52 -7.59 -9.95
N LEU A 393 -7.80 -7.64 -10.29
CA LEU A 393 -8.65 -6.44 -10.20
C LEU A 393 -8.92 -6.04 -8.74
N ASP A 394 -9.06 -7.02 -7.82
CA ASP A 394 -9.11 -6.76 -6.37
C ASP A 394 -7.81 -6.11 -5.87
N ARG A 395 -6.65 -6.67 -6.27
CA ARG A 395 -5.33 -6.11 -5.94
C ARG A 395 -5.16 -4.69 -6.48
N LEU A 396 -5.56 -4.45 -7.72
CA LEU A 396 -5.43 -3.16 -8.39
C LEU A 396 -6.22 -2.08 -7.65
N TYR A 397 -7.51 -2.30 -7.39
CA TYR A 397 -8.37 -1.23 -6.86
C TYR A 397 -8.44 -1.15 -5.34
N ARG A 398 -8.21 -2.25 -4.61
CA ARG A 398 -8.32 -2.24 -3.13
C ARG A 398 -7.01 -2.35 -2.40
N ILE A 399 -5.97 -2.96 -2.97
CA ILE A 399 -4.70 -3.16 -2.26
C ILE A 399 -3.66 -2.12 -2.67
N MET A 400 -3.50 -1.89 -3.97
CA MET A 400 -2.50 -0.96 -4.50
C MET A 400 -2.62 0.46 -3.92
N PRO A 401 -3.82 1.06 -3.77
CA PRO A 401 -3.95 2.38 -3.15
C PRO A 401 -3.59 2.42 -1.66
N LEU A 402 -3.62 1.28 -0.97
CA LEU A 402 -3.26 1.19 0.45
C LEU A 402 -1.76 1.06 0.65
N LYS A 403 -1.09 0.31 -0.23
CA LYS A 403 0.38 0.21 -0.28
C LYS A 403 1.01 1.50 -0.79
N TYR A 404 0.31 2.19 -1.68
CA TYR A 404 0.77 3.42 -2.32
C TYR A 404 -0.21 4.58 -2.06
N PRO A 405 -0.27 5.15 -0.84
CA PRO A 405 -1.19 6.26 -0.49
C PRO A 405 -1.11 7.51 -1.39
N ARG A 406 0.01 7.71 -2.09
CA ARG A 406 0.23 8.80 -3.05
C ARG A 406 -0.18 8.44 -4.49
N LEU A 407 -0.70 7.22 -4.71
CA LEU A 407 -1.41 6.84 -5.93
C LEU A 407 -2.80 7.47 -5.89
N LYS A 408 -2.98 8.52 -6.69
CA LYS A 408 -4.14 9.42 -6.64
C LYS A 408 -5.07 9.31 -7.84
N ALA A 409 -4.70 8.58 -8.89
CA ALA A 409 -5.60 8.26 -9.98
C ALA A 409 -5.27 6.92 -10.65
N MET A 410 -6.29 6.24 -11.19
CA MET A 410 -6.16 5.08 -12.07
C MET A 410 -7.13 5.22 -13.24
N THR A 411 -6.67 4.92 -14.45
CA THR A 411 -7.51 4.92 -15.66
C THR A 411 -7.55 3.53 -16.27
N TYR A 412 -8.71 2.88 -16.24
CA TYR A 412 -8.88 1.55 -16.79
C TYR A 412 -8.97 1.57 -18.32
N PHE A 413 -8.15 0.79 -18.99
CA PHE A 413 -8.11 0.70 -20.46
C PHE A 413 -9.07 -0.41 -20.95
N ASN A 414 -10.34 -0.05 -21.15
CA ASN A 414 -11.43 -0.98 -21.42
C ASN A 414 -11.53 -1.29 -22.94
N VAL A 415 -10.69 -2.21 -23.42
CA VAL A 415 -10.57 -2.55 -24.86
C VAL A 415 -10.34 -4.03 -25.10
N ASP A 416 -10.62 -4.49 -26.32
CA ASP A 416 -10.26 -5.84 -26.78
C ASP A 416 -9.14 -5.72 -27.82
N LEU A 417 -7.89 -5.90 -27.39
CA LEU A 417 -6.71 -5.80 -28.25
C LEU A 417 -6.52 -7.07 -29.06
N LYS A 418 -6.54 -6.92 -30.39
CA LYS A 418 -6.34 -8.00 -31.38
C LYS A 418 -5.14 -7.75 -32.30
N PHE A 419 -4.16 -6.99 -31.83
CA PHE A 419 -2.97 -6.67 -32.61
C PHE A 419 -1.89 -7.75 -32.41
N LYS A 420 -0.92 -7.77 -33.32
CA LYS A 420 0.12 -8.80 -33.36
C LYS A 420 1.04 -8.72 -32.12
N GLU A 421 1.23 -7.52 -31.59
CA GLU A 421 2.14 -7.20 -30.48
C GLU A 421 1.45 -7.24 -29.09
N SER A 422 0.12 -7.09 -29.04
CA SER A 422 -0.68 -7.30 -27.83
C SER A 422 -2.05 -7.87 -28.21
N SER A 423 -2.33 -9.07 -27.70
CA SER A 423 -3.51 -9.88 -28.03
C SER A 423 -4.26 -10.22 -26.73
N ASN A 424 -4.66 -9.21 -25.97
CA ASN A 424 -5.35 -9.31 -24.69
C ASN A 424 -6.72 -8.63 -24.75
N ASN A 425 -7.71 -9.24 -24.12
CA ASN A 425 -9.04 -8.64 -23.96
C ASN A 425 -9.21 -8.13 -22.51
N TYR A 426 -9.47 -6.82 -22.44
CA TYR A 426 -9.69 -6.04 -21.22
C TYR A 426 -11.12 -5.50 -21.13
N LEU A 427 -12.02 -5.83 -22.08
CA LEU A 427 -13.41 -5.36 -22.05
C LEU A 427 -14.14 -5.96 -20.86
N LEU A 428 -14.38 -5.15 -19.83
CA LEU A 428 -15.05 -5.59 -18.61
C LEU A 428 -16.38 -6.31 -18.90
N GLN A 429 -17.14 -5.86 -19.90
CA GLN A 429 -18.45 -6.44 -20.24
C GLN A 429 -18.40 -7.86 -20.81
N ASP A 430 -17.25 -8.31 -21.30
CA ASP A 430 -17.09 -9.67 -21.81
C ASP A 430 -17.00 -10.71 -20.66
N ASP A 431 -16.81 -10.25 -19.41
CA ASP A 431 -16.83 -11.06 -18.20
C ASP A 431 -17.79 -10.45 -17.15
N PRO A 432 -19.05 -10.95 -17.04
CA PRO A 432 -20.06 -10.36 -16.16
C PRO A 432 -19.70 -10.31 -14.68
N GLU A 433 -18.96 -11.31 -14.17
CA GLU A 433 -18.52 -11.34 -12.77
C GLU A 433 -17.42 -10.27 -12.54
N LEU A 434 -16.48 -10.13 -13.49
CA LEU A 434 -15.46 -9.08 -13.44
C LEU A 434 -16.08 -7.67 -13.55
N PHE A 435 -17.06 -7.49 -14.45
CA PHE A 435 -17.79 -6.23 -14.60
C PHE A 435 -18.49 -5.80 -13.31
N GLU A 436 -19.19 -6.73 -12.65
CA GLU A 436 -19.87 -6.44 -11.39
C GLU A 436 -18.86 -6.14 -10.27
N MET A 437 -17.73 -6.87 -10.22
CA MET A 437 -16.67 -6.56 -9.27
C MET A 437 -16.08 -5.17 -9.52
N TYR A 438 -15.82 -4.79 -10.78
CA TYR A 438 -15.34 -3.44 -11.13
C TYR A 438 -16.29 -2.36 -10.62
N LYS A 439 -17.61 -2.54 -10.81
CA LYS A 439 -18.64 -1.62 -10.30
C LYS A 439 -18.57 -1.47 -8.78
N GLN A 440 -18.38 -2.58 -8.05
CA GLN A 440 -18.19 -2.54 -6.59
C GLN A 440 -16.91 -1.79 -6.20
N MET A 441 -15.81 -1.98 -6.95
CA MET A 441 -14.53 -1.31 -6.69
C MET A 441 -14.61 0.21 -6.86
N ILE A 442 -15.18 0.68 -7.97
CA ILE A 442 -15.30 2.11 -8.21
C ILE A 442 -16.36 2.76 -7.30
N ALA A 443 -17.26 1.98 -6.70
CA ALA A 443 -18.20 2.44 -5.68
C ALA A 443 -17.56 2.58 -4.29
N ALA A 444 -16.31 2.14 -4.10
CA ALA A 444 -15.68 2.11 -2.78
C ALA A 444 -15.61 3.51 -2.12
N PRO A 445 -15.76 3.58 -0.78
CA PRO A 445 -15.68 4.81 0.02
C PRO A 445 -14.50 5.74 -0.27
N TYR A 446 -13.34 5.17 -0.64
CA TYR A 446 -12.09 5.89 -0.89
C TYR A 446 -12.03 6.56 -2.27
N MET A 447 -12.98 6.27 -3.17
CA MET A 447 -13.01 6.83 -4.52
C MET A 447 -13.52 8.27 -4.53
N VAL A 448 -12.80 9.15 -5.21
CA VAL A 448 -13.09 10.59 -5.27
C VAL A 448 -13.82 10.90 -6.58
N PRO A 449 -15.10 11.33 -6.55
CA PRO A 449 -15.86 11.58 -7.79
C PRO A 449 -15.49 12.91 -8.47
N GLU A 450 -15.15 13.94 -7.70
CA GLU A 450 -14.94 15.29 -8.22
C GLU A 450 -13.45 15.62 -8.31
N VAL A 451 -12.99 16.00 -9.50
CA VAL A 451 -11.59 16.37 -9.75
C VAL A 451 -11.33 17.82 -9.39
N LYS A 452 -10.60 18.04 -8.28
CA LYS A 452 -10.11 19.35 -7.82
C LYS A 452 -9.01 19.19 -6.78
N THR A 453 -8.16 20.20 -6.62
CA THR A 453 -7.14 20.21 -5.57
C THR A 453 -7.80 20.19 -4.19
N GLY A 454 -7.31 19.32 -3.30
CA GLY A 454 -7.84 19.15 -1.95
C GLY A 454 -9.18 18.40 -1.90
N ALA A 455 -9.58 17.74 -3.00
CA ALA A 455 -10.75 16.87 -2.99
C ALA A 455 -10.60 15.77 -1.92
N LYS A 456 -11.74 15.36 -1.36
CA LYS A 456 -11.85 14.30 -0.36
C LYS A 456 -12.92 13.32 -0.81
N PRO A 457 -12.79 12.01 -0.49
CA PRO A 457 -13.87 11.06 -0.68
C PRO A 457 -15.07 11.43 0.21
N ALA A 458 -16.27 11.05 -0.23
CA ALA A 458 -17.50 11.35 0.52
C ALA A 458 -17.51 10.69 1.90
N VAL A 459 -16.97 9.48 1.99
CA VAL A 459 -16.76 8.76 3.23
C VAL A 459 -15.29 8.89 3.59
N GLN A 460 -14.99 9.59 4.68
CA GLN A 460 -13.65 9.96 5.09
C GLN A 460 -12.93 8.81 5.80
N THR A 461 -12.77 7.70 5.09
CA THR A 461 -12.06 6.50 5.56
C THR A 461 -10.72 6.40 4.85
N VAL A 462 -9.68 6.17 5.65
CA VAL A 462 -8.35 5.77 5.18
C VAL A 462 -8.04 4.37 5.67
N TYR A 463 -6.95 3.78 5.21
CA TYR A 463 -6.48 2.48 5.70
C TYR A 463 -5.08 2.59 6.27
N ARG A 464 -4.81 1.73 7.26
CA ARG A 464 -3.52 1.58 7.92
C ARG A 464 -3.27 0.11 8.25
N ASN A 465 -2.09 -0.22 8.75
CA ASN A 465 -1.81 -1.57 9.23
C ASN A 465 -2.78 -1.97 10.36
N ALA A 466 -3.30 -3.21 10.32
CA ALA A 466 -4.32 -3.70 11.25
C ALA A 466 -3.86 -3.88 12.71
N SER A 467 -2.56 -3.78 12.98
CA SER A 467 -2.03 -3.76 14.36
C SER A 467 -2.47 -2.53 15.17
N ALA A 468 -2.93 -1.47 14.49
CA ALA A 468 -3.41 -0.27 15.17
C ALA A 468 -4.82 -0.47 15.77
N PRO A 469 -5.06 -0.07 17.04
CA PRO A 469 -6.36 -0.26 17.68
C PRO A 469 -7.48 0.51 16.96
N PHE A 470 -8.64 -0.11 16.78
CA PHE A 470 -9.79 0.51 16.10
C PHE A 470 -10.99 0.71 17.05
N ALA A 471 -11.85 1.67 16.71
CA ALA A 471 -13.07 1.97 17.45
C ALA A 471 -14.30 1.51 16.64
N LYS A 472 -15.37 1.10 17.33
CA LYS A 472 -16.67 0.75 16.75
C LYS A 472 -16.61 -0.41 15.74
N THR A 473 -16.52 -0.13 14.45
CA THR A 473 -16.48 -1.12 13.38
C THR A 473 -15.26 -0.87 12.52
N THR A 474 -14.53 -1.93 12.16
CA THR A 474 -13.43 -1.83 11.19
C THR A 474 -13.63 -2.83 10.07
N THR A 475 -13.35 -2.41 8.85
CA THR A 475 -13.14 -3.30 7.71
C THR A 475 -11.67 -3.69 7.66
N LEU A 476 -11.42 -4.99 7.61
CA LEU A 476 -10.11 -5.61 7.46
C LEU A 476 -9.95 -6.10 6.03
N LEU A 477 -8.85 -5.68 5.39
CA LEU A 477 -8.51 -6.01 4.01
C LEU A 477 -7.19 -6.79 4.00
N PRO A 478 -7.20 -8.09 3.69
CA PRO A 478 -5.97 -8.85 3.57
C PRO A 478 -5.32 -8.61 2.20
N PHE A 479 -3.99 -8.55 2.18
CA PHE A 479 -3.23 -8.77 0.97
C PHE A 479 -2.49 -10.10 1.10
N VAL A 480 -2.84 -11.04 0.22
CA VAL A 480 -2.29 -12.40 0.20
C VAL A 480 -1.61 -12.68 -1.13
N ARG A 481 -0.41 -13.24 -1.02
CA ARG A 481 0.35 -13.82 -2.10
C ARG A 481 0.99 -15.11 -1.61
N ILE A 482 0.86 -16.16 -2.40
CA ILE A 482 1.43 -17.49 -2.15
C ILE A 482 2.08 -17.99 -3.46
N PRO A 483 3.06 -18.90 -3.39
CA PRO A 483 3.72 -19.49 -4.55
C PRO A 483 2.75 -20.06 -5.59
N ASP A 484 1.65 -20.67 -5.15
CA ASP A 484 0.63 -21.29 -6.02
C ASP A 484 -0.20 -20.27 -6.82
N VAL A 485 0.02 -18.97 -6.62
CA VAL A 485 -0.64 -17.81 -7.26
C VAL A 485 -2.10 -17.64 -6.84
N PHE A 486 -2.90 -18.70 -7.01
CA PHE A 486 -4.33 -18.72 -6.78
C PHE A 486 -4.67 -19.17 -5.37
N ILE A 487 -5.62 -18.45 -4.77
CA ILE A 487 -6.07 -18.70 -3.41
C ILE A 487 -7.32 -19.57 -3.49
N GLY A 488 -7.29 -20.77 -2.91
CA GLY A 488 -8.48 -21.61 -2.81
C GLY A 488 -9.43 -21.13 -1.72
N LYS A 489 -8.88 -20.72 -0.56
CA LYS A 489 -9.69 -20.22 0.56
C LYS A 489 -8.87 -19.37 1.54
N ILE A 490 -9.48 -18.37 2.15
CA ILE A 490 -8.99 -17.68 3.35
C ILE A 490 -9.98 -17.93 4.48
N ASP A 491 -9.52 -18.57 5.55
CA ASP A 491 -10.25 -18.63 6.82
C ASP A 491 -9.77 -17.50 7.74
N TYR A 492 -10.73 -16.77 8.32
CA TYR A 492 -10.53 -15.74 9.32
C TYR A 492 -10.79 -16.36 10.70
N VAL A 493 -9.73 -16.60 11.47
CA VAL A 493 -9.78 -17.31 12.74
C VAL A 493 -9.50 -16.32 13.89
N LEU A 494 -10.56 -15.85 14.54
CA LEU A 494 -10.46 -14.93 15.67
C LEU A 494 -10.44 -15.72 16.97
N ASN A 495 -9.36 -15.57 17.75
CA ASN A 495 -9.18 -16.23 19.05
C ASN A 495 -9.39 -17.76 18.99
N GLY A 496 -8.92 -18.39 17.92
CA GLY A 496 -9.01 -19.84 17.69
C GLY A 496 -10.35 -20.30 17.08
N ARG A 497 -11.32 -19.41 16.86
CA ARG A 497 -12.60 -19.73 16.21
C ARG A 497 -12.65 -19.16 14.80
N THR A 498 -12.95 -19.99 13.80
CA THR A 498 -13.26 -19.50 12.45
C THR A 498 -14.56 -18.70 12.47
N ILE A 499 -14.47 -17.42 12.10
CA ILE A 499 -15.61 -16.48 12.06
C ILE A 499 -16.06 -16.16 10.64
N ALA A 500 -15.19 -16.38 9.64
CA ALA A 500 -15.52 -16.27 8.23
C ALA A 500 -14.60 -17.16 7.38
N SER A 501 -15.09 -17.57 6.22
CA SER A 501 -14.35 -18.30 5.19
C SER A 501 -14.72 -17.71 3.82
N GLN A 502 -13.72 -17.38 3.00
CA GLN A 502 -13.92 -16.79 1.68
C GLN A 502 -13.09 -17.55 0.64
N THR A 503 -13.68 -17.87 -0.51
CA THR A 503 -13.03 -18.63 -1.59
C THR A 503 -12.81 -17.80 -2.85
N LYS A 504 -13.34 -16.58 -2.90
CA LYS A 504 -13.22 -15.67 -4.04
C LYS A 504 -13.03 -14.22 -3.57
N PRO A 505 -12.32 -13.38 -4.33
CA PRO A 505 -12.29 -11.95 -4.08
C PRO A 505 -13.67 -11.31 -4.33
N PRO A 506 -13.92 -10.10 -3.79
CA PRO A 506 -13.01 -9.33 -2.94
C PRO A 506 -12.89 -9.89 -1.52
N PHE A 507 -11.65 -10.08 -1.06
CA PHE A 507 -11.41 -10.63 0.28
C PHE A 507 -11.52 -9.53 1.35
N GLY A 508 -12.17 -9.79 2.47
CA GLY A 508 -12.18 -8.87 3.59
C GLY A 508 -13.27 -9.14 4.59
N LEU A 509 -13.16 -8.54 5.76
CA LEU A 509 -14.07 -8.81 6.88
C LEU A 509 -14.35 -7.53 7.65
N SER A 510 -15.61 -7.27 7.98
CA SER A 510 -15.96 -6.23 8.95
C SER A 510 -16.05 -6.85 10.35
N LEU A 511 -15.36 -6.25 11.31
CA LEU A 511 -15.40 -6.64 12.72
C LEU A 511 -15.94 -5.52 13.57
N GLN A 512 -16.75 -5.88 14.56
CA GLN A 512 -17.15 -4.96 15.62
C GLN A 512 -16.09 -4.95 16.73
N ALA A 513 -15.90 -3.82 17.38
CA ALA A 513 -14.96 -3.65 18.49
C ALA A 513 -15.28 -4.62 19.64
N GLY A 514 -16.58 -4.90 19.86
CA GLY A 514 -17.07 -5.86 20.84
C GLY A 514 -16.61 -7.29 20.58
N ASP A 515 -16.40 -7.66 19.32
CA ASP A 515 -15.90 -8.98 18.93
C ASP A 515 -14.40 -9.15 19.25
N VAL A 516 -13.70 -8.04 19.49
CA VAL A 516 -12.24 -7.98 19.68
C VAL A 516 -11.93 -7.51 21.11
N PRO A 517 -12.07 -8.36 22.14
CA PRO A 517 -11.59 -8.07 23.48
C PRO A 517 -10.07 -7.85 23.52
N GLU A 518 -9.57 -7.31 24.65
CA GLU A 518 -8.14 -7.10 24.84
C GLU A 518 -7.37 -8.43 24.75
N GLY A 519 -6.22 -8.42 24.05
CA GLY A 519 -5.44 -9.63 23.80
C GLY A 519 -5.93 -10.49 22.63
N SER A 520 -6.94 -10.04 21.88
CA SER A 520 -7.42 -10.74 20.70
C SER A 520 -6.37 -10.90 19.61
N ALA A 521 -6.47 -11.99 18.86
CA ALA A 521 -5.64 -12.24 17.70
C ALA A 521 -6.48 -12.83 16.56
N LEU A 522 -6.28 -12.28 15.35
CA LEU A 522 -6.86 -12.81 14.12
C LEU A 522 -5.78 -13.53 13.33
N GLU A 523 -5.97 -14.83 13.14
CA GLU A 523 -5.17 -15.63 12.23
C GLU A 523 -5.86 -15.72 10.87
N LEU A 524 -5.12 -15.39 9.81
CA LEU A 524 -5.51 -15.71 8.45
C LEU A 524 -4.88 -17.06 8.10
N ARG A 525 -5.70 -18.07 7.78
CA ARG A 525 -5.24 -19.33 7.20
C ARG A 525 -5.56 -19.34 5.72
N ILE A 526 -4.52 -19.43 4.90
CA ILE A 526 -4.59 -19.38 3.45
C ILE A 526 -4.43 -20.80 2.94
N TYR A 527 -5.39 -21.21 2.12
CA TYR A 527 -5.40 -22.50 1.46
C TYR A 527 -5.13 -22.31 -0.03
N ASP A 528 -4.34 -23.20 -0.61
CA ASP A 528 -4.17 -23.32 -2.07
C ASP A 528 -5.44 -23.91 -2.72
N LEU A 529 -5.43 -24.06 -4.04
CA LEU A 529 -6.52 -24.70 -4.78
C LEU A 529 -6.69 -26.20 -4.47
N SER A 530 -5.66 -26.86 -3.93
CA SER A 530 -5.72 -28.28 -3.53
C SER A 530 -6.39 -28.48 -2.16
N GLY A 531 -6.62 -27.39 -1.42
CA GLY A 531 -7.18 -27.40 -0.07
C GLY A 531 -6.14 -27.61 1.03
N GLN A 532 -4.86 -27.53 0.71
CA GLN A 532 -3.75 -27.56 1.68
C GLN A 532 -3.48 -26.15 2.22
N VAL A 533 -3.02 -26.06 3.46
CA VAL A 533 -2.64 -24.78 4.06
C VAL A 533 -1.31 -24.32 3.45
N ALA A 534 -1.36 -23.31 2.60
CA ALA A 534 -0.19 -22.70 1.97
C ALA A 534 0.50 -21.69 2.89
N ALA A 535 -0.27 -20.97 3.71
CA ALA A 535 0.28 -20.02 4.67
C ALA A 535 -0.67 -19.80 5.85
N ALA A 536 -0.11 -19.41 7.01
CA ALA A 536 -0.88 -18.89 8.13
C ALA A 536 -0.14 -17.72 8.77
N LYS A 537 -0.86 -16.65 9.09
CA LYS A 537 -0.28 -15.50 9.80
C LYS A 537 -1.26 -14.91 10.81
N THR A 538 -0.75 -14.69 12.02
CA THR A 538 -1.52 -14.15 13.14
C THR A 538 -1.22 -12.68 13.34
N PHE A 539 -2.28 -11.88 13.44
CA PHE A 539 -2.25 -10.44 13.67
C PHE A 539 -2.84 -10.16 15.06
N PRO A 540 -2.09 -9.52 15.98
CA PRO A 540 -2.69 -9.03 17.21
C PRO A 540 -3.69 -7.93 16.86
N LEU A 541 -4.91 -8.04 17.39
CA LEU A 541 -5.97 -7.06 17.21
C LEU A 541 -6.32 -6.44 18.56
N ALA A 542 -6.55 -5.14 18.55
CA ALA A 542 -7.02 -4.40 19.71
C ALA A 542 -8.18 -3.50 19.30
N SER A 543 -9.16 -3.39 20.18
CA SER A 543 -10.25 -2.42 20.03
C SER A 543 -10.20 -1.40 21.16
N LEU A 544 -10.60 -0.17 20.83
CA LEU A 544 -10.73 0.93 21.77
C LEU A 544 -12.15 0.99 22.32
N ILE A 545 -12.27 1.58 23.51
CA ILE A 545 -13.57 1.99 24.04
C ILE A 545 -13.86 3.40 23.54
N SER A 546 -15.05 3.59 22.99
CA SER A 546 -15.53 4.89 22.53
C SER A 546 -16.44 5.54 23.57
N ILE A 547 -16.56 6.87 23.52
CA ILE A 547 -17.57 7.61 24.28
C ILE A 547 -18.36 8.48 23.32
N GLU A 548 -19.68 8.42 23.42
CA GLU A 548 -20.60 9.31 22.71
C GLU A 548 -21.38 10.15 23.72
N MET A 549 -21.50 11.44 23.47
CA MET A 549 -22.34 12.36 24.25
C MET A 549 -23.42 12.94 23.37
N ASN A 550 -24.69 12.73 23.73
CA ASN A 550 -25.86 13.18 22.96
C ASN A 550 -25.82 12.78 21.47
N GLY A 551 -25.29 11.59 21.18
CA GLY A 551 -25.14 11.06 19.82
C GLY A 551 -23.88 11.53 19.07
N ALA A 552 -23.07 12.42 19.64
CA ALA A 552 -21.79 12.84 19.07
C ALA A 552 -20.62 12.09 19.72
N GLY A 553 -19.74 11.49 18.91
CA GLY A 553 -18.51 10.86 19.40
C GLY A 553 -17.52 11.86 19.98
N LEU A 554 -16.84 11.48 21.05
CA LEU A 554 -15.78 12.26 21.68
C LEU A 554 -14.41 11.64 21.39
N SER A 555 -13.46 12.48 20.97
CA SER A 555 -12.05 12.11 20.80
C SER A 555 -11.23 12.60 21.99
N PHE A 556 -10.24 11.81 22.40
CA PHE A 556 -9.42 12.08 23.58
C PHE A 556 -7.96 11.80 23.29
N GLU A 557 -7.06 12.62 23.85
CA GLU A 557 -5.61 12.33 23.83
C GLU A 557 -5.30 11.03 24.58
N GLN A 558 -5.96 10.79 25.71
CA GLN A 558 -5.96 9.52 26.43
C GLN A 558 -7.33 8.86 26.26
N PRO A 559 -7.44 7.77 25.46
CA PRO A 559 -8.67 7.02 25.34
C PRO A 559 -9.12 6.40 26.68
N PRO A 560 -10.41 6.05 26.82
CA PRO A 560 -10.90 5.27 27.96
C PRO A 560 -10.17 3.93 28.06
N VAL A 561 -10.00 3.43 29.28
CA VAL A 561 -9.29 2.18 29.57
C VAL A 561 -10.13 1.27 30.44
N ILE A 562 -9.86 -0.04 30.41
CA ILE A 562 -10.45 -0.98 31.37
C ILE A 562 -9.49 -1.10 32.56
N TYR A 563 -10.04 -1.00 33.77
CA TYR A 563 -9.33 -1.27 35.01
C TYR A 563 -10.21 -2.13 35.91
N ASN A 564 -9.73 -3.33 36.25
CA ASN A 564 -10.46 -4.33 37.05
C ASN A 564 -11.91 -4.56 36.56
N GLY A 565 -12.12 -4.59 35.25
CA GLY A 565 -13.44 -4.82 34.64
C GLY A 565 -14.33 -3.58 34.50
N SER A 566 -13.97 -2.43 35.10
CA SER A 566 -14.69 -1.16 34.93
C SER A 566 -14.04 -0.30 33.85
N THR A 567 -14.85 0.38 33.05
CA THR A 567 -14.38 1.38 32.09
C THR A 567 -14.06 2.68 32.82
N LEU A 568 -12.80 3.10 32.79
CA LEU A 568 -12.37 4.41 33.25
C LEU A 568 -12.32 5.38 32.07
N ALA A 569 -12.90 6.56 32.26
CA ALA A 569 -12.98 7.61 31.26
C ALA A 569 -12.25 8.88 31.69
N PRO A 570 -11.75 9.71 30.75
CA PRO A 570 -11.08 10.97 31.07
C PRO A 570 -12.04 11.96 31.73
N LEU A 571 -11.87 12.17 33.04
CA LEU A 571 -12.82 12.95 33.85
C LEU A 571 -12.93 14.38 33.33
N ARG A 572 -11.78 15.05 33.12
CA ARG A 572 -11.72 16.45 32.72
C ARG A 572 -12.48 16.69 31.41
N ALA A 573 -12.14 15.93 30.37
CA ALA A 573 -12.70 16.12 29.04
C ALA A 573 -14.23 15.96 29.03
N ILE A 574 -14.75 14.95 29.73
CA ILE A 574 -16.20 14.71 29.81
C ILE A 574 -16.89 15.81 30.62
N PHE A 575 -16.33 16.19 31.77
CA PHE A 575 -16.87 17.26 32.60
C PHE A 575 -16.93 18.60 31.86
N GLU A 576 -15.87 18.96 31.14
CA GLU A 576 -15.82 20.19 30.34
C GLU A 576 -16.82 20.14 29.17
N GLN A 577 -16.99 19.00 28.50
CA GLN A 577 -18.05 18.81 27.49
C GLN A 577 -19.45 18.91 28.08
N MET A 578 -19.64 18.50 29.34
CA MET A 578 -20.89 18.72 30.08
C MET A 578 -21.05 20.16 30.60
N GLY A 579 -20.09 21.06 30.36
CA GLY A 579 -20.14 22.47 30.76
C GLY A 579 -19.64 22.76 32.18
N ALA A 580 -18.90 21.83 32.79
CA ALA A 580 -18.24 22.04 34.07
C ALA A 580 -16.85 22.67 33.89
N LYS A 581 -16.38 23.41 34.90
CA LYS A 581 -14.97 23.78 35.05
C LYS A 581 -14.27 22.72 35.89
N VAL A 582 -13.03 22.39 35.54
CA VAL A 582 -12.25 21.36 36.25
C VAL A 582 -10.92 21.93 36.73
N ASP A 583 -10.72 21.91 38.04
CA ASP A 583 -9.46 22.28 38.69
C ASP A 583 -8.73 21.03 39.17
N TRP A 584 -7.40 21.11 39.23
CA TRP A 584 -6.53 20.03 39.72
C TRP A 584 -5.67 20.55 40.87
N ASP A 585 -5.76 19.88 42.01
CA ASP A 585 -4.87 20.09 43.15
C ASP A 585 -3.79 19.00 43.13
N ALA A 586 -2.55 19.42 42.87
CA ALA A 586 -1.41 18.52 42.77
C ALA A 586 -0.90 18.02 44.13
N GLU A 587 -1.11 18.78 45.21
CA GLU A 587 -0.65 18.41 46.55
C GLU A 587 -1.50 17.25 47.10
N THR A 588 -2.81 17.37 46.94
CA THR A 588 -3.78 16.36 47.41
C THR A 588 -4.11 15.32 46.34
N LYS A 589 -3.67 15.52 45.09
CA LYS A 589 -4.01 14.70 43.91
C LYS A 589 -5.53 14.60 43.70
N THR A 590 -6.21 15.74 43.81
CA THR A 590 -7.67 15.83 43.75
C THR A 590 -8.11 16.64 42.53
N ALA A 591 -9.01 16.06 41.73
CA ALA A 591 -9.74 16.76 40.69
C ALA A 591 -11.05 17.34 41.26
N VAL A 592 -11.33 18.61 40.96
CA VAL A 592 -12.54 19.31 41.39
C VAL A 592 -13.31 19.81 40.17
N GLY A 593 -14.49 19.24 39.92
CA GLY A 593 -15.41 19.66 38.87
C GLY A 593 -16.51 20.55 39.42
N GLN A 594 -16.84 21.66 38.75
CA GLN A 594 -17.90 22.58 39.16
C GLN A 594 -18.80 22.96 37.98
N LYS A 595 -20.12 22.78 38.14
CA LYS A 595 -21.14 23.20 37.16
C LYS A 595 -22.37 23.70 37.90
N GLY A 596 -22.72 24.98 37.70
CA GLY A 596 -23.81 25.61 38.43
C GLY A 596 -23.60 25.50 39.95
N GLY A 597 -24.58 24.94 40.67
CA GLY A 597 -24.48 24.68 42.11
C GLY A 597 -23.86 23.33 42.49
N THR A 598 -23.45 22.51 41.51
CA THR A 598 -22.90 21.17 41.77
C THR A 598 -21.38 21.20 41.79
N THR A 599 -20.79 20.70 42.88
CA THR A 599 -19.33 20.49 43.04
C THR A 599 -19.03 19.01 43.21
N VAL A 600 -18.09 18.51 42.41
CA VAL A 600 -17.61 17.13 42.45
C VAL A 600 -16.14 17.15 42.85
N LYS A 601 -15.75 16.37 43.86
CA LYS A 601 -14.35 16.17 44.27
C LYS A 601 -13.98 14.70 44.16
N LEU A 602 -12.84 14.41 43.55
CA LEU A 602 -12.37 13.06 43.33
C LEU A 602 -10.85 12.99 43.50
N THR A 603 -10.39 12.13 44.39
CA THR A 603 -8.97 11.97 44.75
C THR A 603 -8.41 10.70 44.10
N ILE A 604 -7.21 10.78 43.52
CA ILE A 604 -6.56 9.62 42.89
C ILE A 604 -6.26 8.55 43.92
N GLY A 605 -6.58 7.29 43.60
CA GLY A 605 -6.40 6.14 44.46
C GLY A 605 -7.53 5.92 45.46
N ASP A 606 -8.44 6.89 45.61
CA ASP A 606 -9.63 6.77 46.44
C ASP A 606 -10.79 6.19 45.64
N ASP A 607 -11.55 5.29 46.28
CA ASP A 607 -12.80 4.74 45.75
C ASP A 607 -14.03 5.50 46.23
N THR A 608 -13.83 6.60 46.95
CA THR A 608 -14.89 7.51 47.38
C THR A 608 -14.70 8.88 46.74
N ALA A 609 -15.70 9.31 45.97
CA ALA A 609 -15.80 10.67 45.48
C ALA A 609 -16.83 11.46 46.30
N TYR A 610 -16.88 12.78 46.15
CA TYR A 610 -17.85 13.63 46.84
C TYR A 610 -18.63 14.48 45.85
N VAL A 611 -19.96 14.45 45.91
CA VAL A 611 -20.85 15.32 45.14
C VAL A 611 -21.62 16.21 46.11
N ASN A 612 -21.39 17.52 46.05
CA ASN A 612 -21.91 18.51 47.01
C ASN A 612 -21.61 18.13 48.47
N GLY A 613 -20.39 17.63 48.72
CA GLY A 613 -19.93 17.18 50.04
C GLY A 613 -20.51 15.83 50.50
N LYS A 614 -21.40 15.20 49.74
CA LYS A 614 -21.93 13.87 50.05
C LYS A 614 -21.04 12.78 49.43
N PRO A 615 -20.63 11.75 50.18
CA PRO A 615 -19.80 10.67 49.66
C PRO A 615 -20.56 9.82 48.64
N VAL A 616 -19.89 9.44 47.56
CA VAL A 616 -20.36 8.56 46.48
C VAL A 616 -19.30 7.50 46.25
N LYS A 617 -19.68 6.23 46.44
CA LYS A 617 -18.78 5.10 46.20
C LYS A 617 -18.58 4.88 44.70
N LEU A 618 -17.33 4.72 44.29
CA LEU A 618 -16.92 4.39 42.94
C LEU A 618 -16.82 2.87 42.78
N GLU A 619 -17.09 2.36 41.57
CA GLU A 619 -16.92 0.94 41.24
C GLU A 619 -15.46 0.49 41.40
N VAL A 620 -14.53 1.38 41.01
CA VAL A 620 -13.09 1.22 41.19
C VAL A 620 -12.47 2.59 41.52
N PRO A 621 -11.30 2.65 42.20
CA PRO A 621 -10.65 3.90 42.53
C PRO A 621 -10.26 4.70 41.29
N ALA A 622 -10.32 6.03 41.39
CA ALA A 622 -9.81 6.90 40.33
C ALA A 622 -8.30 6.67 40.10
N GLN A 623 -7.88 6.68 38.84
CA GLN A 623 -6.50 6.40 38.44
C GLN A 623 -5.88 7.61 37.73
N LEU A 624 -4.56 7.72 37.83
CA LEU A 624 -3.79 8.60 36.96
C LEU A 624 -3.14 7.73 35.87
N VAL A 625 -3.57 7.89 34.62
CA VAL A 625 -3.05 7.13 33.48
C VAL A 625 -2.42 8.10 32.50
N ASN A 626 -1.11 7.97 32.27
CA ASN A 626 -0.34 8.86 31.39
C ASN A 626 -0.53 10.36 31.70
N GLY A 627 -0.72 10.71 32.97
CA GLY A 627 -0.97 12.09 33.40
C GLY A 627 -2.43 12.54 33.34
N TYR A 628 -3.35 11.70 32.89
CA TYR A 628 -4.79 11.98 32.83
C TYR A 628 -5.54 11.38 34.02
N THR A 629 -6.42 12.16 34.64
CA THR A 629 -7.36 11.68 35.67
C THR A 629 -8.46 10.83 35.03
N MET A 630 -8.45 9.54 35.34
CA MET A 630 -9.40 8.56 34.83
C MET A 630 -10.29 8.08 35.97
N ALA A 631 -11.61 8.08 35.77
CA ALA A 631 -12.59 7.65 36.77
C ALA A 631 -13.70 6.82 36.12
N PRO A 632 -14.46 5.99 36.87
CA PRO A 632 -15.50 5.14 36.30
C PRO A 632 -16.46 5.93 35.40
N ALA A 633 -16.61 5.51 34.16
CA ALA A 633 -17.34 6.25 33.13
C ALA A 633 -18.79 6.55 33.54
N ARG A 634 -19.42 5.64 34.29
CA ARG A 634 -20.74 5.83 34.90
C ARG A 634 -20.76 7.03 35.84
N PHE A 635 -19.85 7.06 36.82
CA PHE A 635 -19.74 8.19 37.75
C PHE A 635 -19.50 9.51 37.01
N VAL A 636 -18.55 9.52 36.06
CA VAL A 636 -18.19 10.72 35.31
C VAL A 636 -19.39 11.22 34.47
N GLY A 637 -20.15 10.34 33.82
CA GLY A 637 -21.31 10.75 33.03
C GLY A 637 -22.53 11.17 33.86
N GLU A 638 -22.70 10.63 35.07
CA GLU A 638 -23.86 10.89 35.93
C GLU A 638 -23.68 12.05 36.91
N ALA A 639 -22.43 12.43 37.24
CA ALA A 639 -22.12 13.42 38.27
C ALA A 639 -22.79 14.80 38.07
N PHE A 640 -23.09 15.16 36.83
CA PHE A 640 -23.81 16.39 36.45
C PHE A 640 -25.18 16.14 35.80
N GLY A 641 -25.83 15.01 36.13
CA GLY A 641 -27.20 14.71 35.74
C GLY A 641 -27.36 14.05 34.37
N GLY A 642 -26.29 13.53 33.77
CA GLY A 642 -26.37 12.69 32.58
C GLY A 642 -26.87 11.28 32.90
N ALA A 643 -27.31 10.55 31.87
CA ALA A 643 -27.59 9.12 31.93
C ALA A 643 -26.55 8.35 31.11
N VAL A 644 -26.05 7.25 31.65
CA VAL A 644 -24.97 6.46 31.02
C VAL A 644 -25.48 5.07 30.58
N GLY A 645 -25.19 4.71 29.34
CA GLY A 645 -25.43 3.38 28.78
C GLY A 645 -24.14 2.77 28.20
N TRP A 646 -24.14 1.45 28.03
CA TRP A 646 -23.06 0.71 27.39
C TRP A 646 -23.59 -0.03 26.17
N ASP A 647 -22.91 0.14 25.04
CA ASP A 647 -23.12 -0.60 23.81
C ASP A 647 -21.97 -1.61 23.65
N GLY A 648 -22.27 -2.89 23.86
CA GLY A 648 -21.26 -3.95 23.85
C GLY A 648 -20.73 -4.29 22.46
N GLU A 649 -21.55 -4.13 21.42
CA GLU A 649 -21.15 -4.41 20.03
C GLU A 649 -20.08 -3.42 19.58
N THR A 650 -20.31 -2.13 19.81
CA THR A 650 -19.37 -1.07 19.38
C THR A 650 -18.35 -0.68 20.44
N ARG A 651 -18.43 -1.27 21.65
CA ARG A 651 -17.68 -0.88 22.84
C ARG A 651 -17.80 0.61 23.15
N THR A 652 -19.02 1.12 23.17
CA THR A 652 -19.30 2.55 23.33
C THR A 652 -20.01 2.86 24.65
N VAL A 653 -19.47 3.79 25.42
CA VAL A 653 -20.18 4.45 26.52
C VAL A 653 -21.03 5.58 25.94
N ARG A 654 -22.35 5.51 26.11
CA ARG A 654 -23.28 6.56 25.68
C ARG A 654 -23.70 7.43 26.86
N ILE A 655 -23.50 8.73 26.76
CA ILE A 655 -23.87 9.73 27.77
C ILE A 655 -24.97 10.62 27.18
N SER A 656 -26.13 10.66 27.84
CA SER A 656 -27.25 11.52 27.45
C SER A 656 -27.49 12.58 28.52
N THR A 657 -27.26 13.84 28.19
CA THR A 657 -27.60 14.97 29.06
C THR A 657 -29.01 15.44 28.70
N ARG A 658 -29.98 15.31 29.62
CA ARG A 658 -31.33 15.87 29.38
C ARG A 658 -31.21 17.38 29.19
N ARG A 659 -31.81 17.92 28.12
CA ARG A 659 -32.01 19.37 27.97
C ARG A 659 -33.15 19.83 28.86
#